data_AF-A9FW83-F1
#
_entry.id   AF-A9FW83-F1
#
_cell.length_a   1.000
_cell.length_b   1.000
_cell.length_c   1.000
_cell.angle_alpha   90.00
_cell.angle_beta   90.00
_cell.angle_gamma   90.00
#
_symmetry.space_group_name_H-M   'P 1'
#
loop_
_entity.id
_entity.type
_entity.pdbx_description
1 polymer ?
#
loop_
_entity_poly.entity_id
_entity_poly.type
_entity_poly.pdbx_seq_one_letter_code
_entity_poly.pdbx_strand_id
1 'polypeptide(L)'
;MDQPVPGDSRAQQADVAGALADRAFDALGILLRGFEDAAERDGAGALEDALARGPEHLHGGLLTAILRLVFLLHAEDRGLLPASDPYYAAHLGVRPLFQELAAERGARPGAPRRRFGAWVRLTALFRAVFHGIRLPELTLPARRGELFDPERYPFLERAAPDDAAAARAPRAPSVDDGAVHAVLERLLVLDGRPLSYRSIDVEQLGGLYEALMGYRVERAAGPTVCLRPDRIWVGAAEALAQPAARRAAWLAERAGISRREAGRLGEALVAAETAAGVLDALGPLRARDTGVLGAGRLFLQPIAERRRTSSHYTPRSLSAPIVARTLEPLLRQLGEEPASEALLRLAICDPAMGSGAFLMEACRYLADHVVAAWTREAARGDAAAAARLALPGEGAVSHARRLVARRCLYGADKNPFAVSLARLSLWLVTRAQDEPFTFVDHALRHGDSLVGLDLAQLRGFHWKPAAPARPFCEAIDVAVARALELRRRLAEDAEHPASLRNPGGPDIPEGDEAQLPASLRNPGGPDVPEGGDAGAARRRARLAKEADEAIARARLLGDLVVGAFFAHEKDRDRQKERDRRAELAIAWLRGGGPPSEELLSMQRALREGAPGGPPPLPAFHWPLELPEVFQEPHPDEPGGAREPRPARLGAFVGNPPFLGGKRISTDHGELYAAWLERLHGATKNTDLAAHFFRRAAALLGRRGTVGLIATNTIAQGDTRRSGLRPLVEAGGAIIYHAVRSVPWPGDAAVHVAVVHLALGMSPGDGVPPPRLDGVPVGHINSHLRAMPERPDPRPLGASRDLCFIGCFLRGDGFVLTDGEARALLAGDPAAGEVLRPFLGGEEVNSSPSHSPHRHVIDFGERGLEEAGRWPALLSIVRTRVKPARDRLKGTGIDAGHRARWWQFANTRPELRRTIAPLERCLVAARVTKHLCFAFQPAGRTFSDQLCVFAIDDHARFAVLQSRAHETWARLLSSTMGEGLRYAPSDCVETFPFPRPDHLAEGGRVEAAGERLYAARARWMLASRLGLTETYNLIKDPRCKEPSIVELRCLHEEMDRAVLAAYGFDGVEVPPYAEPATPGERQARSAFEDALIDRLFALNEARAAEEKQAGAEGEP
;
A
#
# COMPACT_ATOMS: atom_id res chain seq x y z
N MET A 1 8.73 -9.53 45.63
CA MET A 1 9.34 -8.63 44.63
C MET A 1 9.14 -9.30 43.29
N ASP A 2 7.98 -9.06 42.70
CA ASP A 2 7.60 -9.64 41.42
C ASP A 2 8.35 -8.93 40.29
N GLN A 3 9.02 -9.73 39.44
CA GLN A 3 9.53 -9.25 38.17
C GLN A 3 8.36 -9.08 37.19
N PRO A 4 8.32 -8.00 36.39
CA PRO A 4 7.23 -7.77 35.46
C PRO A 4 7.32 -8.72 34.27
N VAL A 5 6.16 -9.22 33.85
CA VAL A 5 5.93 -10.08 32.69
C VAL A 5 6.31 -9.34 31.39
N PRO A 6 6.97 -9.98 30.39
CA PRO A 6 7.45 -9.31 29.16
C PRO A 6 6.38 -8.71 28.21
N GLY A 7 5.09 -8.81 28.55
CA GLY A 7 3.98 -8.31 27.74
C GLY A 7 3.70 -6.81 27.88
N ASP A 8 3.97 -6.23 29.05
CA ASP A 8 3.53 -4.86 29.40
C ASP A 8 4.41 -3.75 28.78
N SER A 9 5.70 -4.03 28.55
CA SER A 9 6.65 -3.05 27.99
C SER A 9 6.36 -2.69 26.52
N ARG A 10 5.65 -3.55 25.77
CA ARG A 10 5.44 -3.39 24.32
C ARG A 10 4.26 -2.49 23.97
N ALA A 11 3.17 -2.60 24.75
CA ALA A 11 2.03 -1.71 24.63
C ALA A 11 2.41 -0.27 25.02
N GLN A 12 3.19 -0.10 26.10
CA GLN A 12 3.75 1.20 26.49
C GLN A 12 4.68 1.80 25.44
N GLN A 13 5.51 1.00 24.76
CA GLN A 13 6.42 1.50 23.72
C GLN A 13 5.70 1.91 22.42
N ALA A 14 4.63 1.22 22.03
CA ALA A 14 3.80 1.61 20.88
C ALA A 14 3.05 2.94 21.14
N ASP A 15 2.61 3.14 22.39
CA ASP A 15 1.94 4.36 22.85
C ASP A 15 2.87 5.61 22.75
N VAL A 16 4.15 5.46 23.09
CA VAL A 16 5.14 6.56 22.97
C VAL A 16 5.38 6.99 21.52
N ALA A 17 5.44 6.05 20.56
CA ALA A 17 5.67 6.38 19.15
C ALA A 17 4.48 7.14 18.54
N GLY A 18 3.24 6.71 18.85
CA GLY A 18 2.02 7.42 18.45
C GLY A 18 1.94 8.81 19.06
N ALA A 19 2.20 8.92 20.37
CA ALA A 19 2.22 10.21 21.05
C ALA A 19 3.31 11.15 20.48
N LEU A 20 4.49 10.64 20.15
CA LEU A 20 5.57 11.41 19.53
C LEU A 20 5.20 11.88 18.12
N ALA A 21 4.48 11.07 17.34
CA ALA A 21 3.96 11.45 16.03
C ALA A 21 3.03 12.67 16.09
N ASP A 22 2.06 12.65 17.01
CA ASP A 22 1.17 13.77 17.24
C ASP A 22 1.92 15.03 17.68
N ARG A 23 2.91 14.88 18.56
CA ARG A 23 3.74 16.00 19.03
C ARG A 23 4.60 16.59 17.92
N ALA A 24 5.20 15.76 17.07
CA ALA A 24 5.97 16.23 15.93
C ALA A 24 5.09 16.90 14.87
N PHE A 25 3.85 16.46 14.71
CA PHE A 25 2.89 17.15 13.84
C PHE A 25 2.53 18.53 14.39
N ASP A 26 2.32 18.63 15.71
CA ASP A 26 2.11 19.93 16.36
C ASP A 26 3.34 20.84 16.19
N ALA A 27 4.55 20.28 16.28
CA ALA A 27 5.80 21.00 16.04
C ALA A 27 5.88 21.53 14.60
N LEU A 28 5.48 20.72 13.60
CA LEU A 28 5.39 21.15 12.20
C LEU A 28 4.42 22.32 12.03
N GLY A 29 3.25 22.27 12.68
CA GLY A 29 2.27 23.36 12.67
C GLY A 29 2.75 24.64 13.37
N ILE A 30 3.54 24.51 14.44
CA ILE A 30 4.20 25.66 15.10
C ILE A 30 5.23 26.27 14.17
N LEU A 31 6.05 25.45 13.50
CA LEU A 31 7.07 25.92 12.57
C LEU A 31 6.44 26.65 11.37
N LEU A 32 5.36 26.13 10.80
CA LEU A 32 4.60 26.79 9.72
C LEU A 32 4.17 28.20 10.14
N ARG A 33 3.59 28.36 11.34
CA ARG A 33 3.21 29.68 11.88
C ARG A 33 4.42 30.59 12.09
N GLY A 34 5.54 30.05 12.59
CA GLY A 34 6.78 30.83 12.73
C GLY A 34 7.29 31.39 11.40
N PHE A 35 7.13 30.63 10.30
CA PHE A 35 7.45 31.09 8.95
C PHE A 35 6.45 32.12 8.41
N GLU A 36 5.15 31.97 8.69
CA GLU A 36 4.15 33.00 8.37
C GLU A 36 4.47 34.32 9.07
N ASP A 37 4.70 34.27 10.38
CA ASP A 37 4.99 35.45 11.19
C ASP A 37 6.32 36.11 10.75
N ALA A 38 7.31 35.32 10.32
CA ALA A 38 8.55 35.83 9.73
C ALA A 38 8.32 36.52 8.38
N ALA A 39 7.47 35.96 7.51
CA ALA A 39 7.11 36.57 6.24
C ALA A 39 6.38 37.93 6.42
N GLU A 40 5.54 38.05 7.45
CA GLU A 40 4.89 39.33 7.80
C GLU A 40 5.90 40.39 8.26
N ARG A 41 7.01 39.99 8.89
CA ARG A 41 8.06 40.90 9.39
C ARG A 41 9.11 41.28 8.35
N ASP A 42 9.65 40.28 7.66
CA ASP A 42 10.84 40.41 6.82
C ASP A 42 10.50 40.69 5.34
N GLY A 43 9.22 40.59 4.98
CA GLY A 43 8.75 40.48 3.61
C GLY A 43 8.58 39.02 3.19
N ALA A 44 7.59 38.75 2.34
CA ALA A 44 7.16 37.40 2.05
C ALA A 44 8.06 36.62 1.07
N GLY A 45 9.20 37.16 0.63
CA GLY A 45 10.00 36.60 -0.47
C GLY A 45 10.44 35.14 -0.28
N ALA A 46 10.81 34.71 0.93
CA ALA A 46 11.15 33.30 1.19
C ALA A 46 9.93 32.37 1.11
N LEU A 47 8.80 32.82 1.68
CA LEU A 47 7.56 32.06 1.69
C LEU A 47 6.89 32.03 0.31
N GLU A 48 6.94 33.15 -0.42
CA GLU A 48 6.44 33.28 -1.79
C GLU A 48 7.28 32.47 -2.78
N ASP A 49 8.62 32.45 -2.68
CA ASP A 49 9.46 31.56 -3.50
C ASP A 49 9.09 30.09 -3.25
N ALA A 50 8.94 29.70 -1.98
CA ALA A 50 8.54 28.34 -1.63
C ALA A 50 7.16 27.97 -2.19
N LEU A 51 6.18 28.88 -2.08
CA LEU A 51 4.84 28.69 -2.63
C LEU A 51 4.81 28.71 -4.17
N ALA A 52 5.66 29.51 -4.82
CA ALA A 52 5.78 29.57 -6.27
C ALA A 52 6.35 28.27 -6.86
N ARG A 53 7.21 27.56 -6.11
CA ARG A 53 7.69 26.21 -6.42
C ARG A 53 6.66 25.11 -6.15
N GLY A 54 5.50 25.48 -5.59
CA GLY A 54 4.38 24.60 -5.28
C GLY A 54 4.18 24.39 -3.77
N PRO A 55 2.94 24.25 -3.28
CA PRO A 55 2.66 24.05 -1.85
C PRO A 55 3.36 22.83 -1.22
N GLU A 56 3.62 21.80 -2.04
CA GLU A 56 4.34 20.59 -1.63
C GLU A 56 5.82 20.88 -1.33
N HIS A 57 6.42 21.90 -1.95
CA HIS A 57 7.80 22.32 -1.70
C HIS A 57 7.93 22.95 -0.31
N LEU A 58 6.99 23.83 0.07
CA LEU A 58 6.93 24.42 1.41
C LEU A 58 6.73 23.33 2.47
N HIS A 59 5.73 22.45 2.29
CA HIS A 59 5.51 21.33 3.20
C HIS A 59 6.76 20.45 3.34
N GLY A 60 7.37 20.07 2.21
CA GLY A 60 8.57 19.24 2.18
C GLY A 60 9.75 19.86 2.92
N GLY A 61 9.97 21.18 2.81
CA GLY A 61 11.03 21.87 3.54
C GLY A 61 10.78 21.96 5.04
N LEU A 62 9.56 22.30 5.45
CA LEU A 62 9.19 22.35 6.88
C LEU A 62 9.28 20.96 7.53
N LEU A 63 8.80 19.94 6.82
CA LEU A 63 8.94 18.55 7.24
C LEU A 63 10.42 18.20 7.37
N THR A 64 11.24 18.49 6.37
CA THR A 64 12.69 18.26 6.38
C THR A 64 13.35 18.89 7.61
N ALA A 65 12.96 20.09 8.03
CA ALA A 65 13.48 20.71 9.25
C ALA A 65 13.13 19.91 10.52
N ILE A 66 11.89 19.44 10.65
CA ILE A 66 11.48 18.57 11.78
C ILE A 66 12.23 17.23 11.74
N LEU A 67 12.37 16.62 10.56
CA LEU A 67 13.11 15.38 10.36
C LEU A 67 14.59 15.53 10.75
N ARG A 68 15.24 16.64 10.37
CA ARG A 68 16.62 16.98 10.76
C ARG A 68 16.74 17.03 12.29
N LEU A 69 15.81 17.72 12.97
CA LEU A 69 15.82 17.82 14.44
C LEU A 69 15.67 16.47 15.12
N VAL A 70 14.68 15.67 14.71
CA VAL A 70 14.46 14.31 15.26
C VAL A 70 15.69 13.44 15.06
N PHE A 71 16.30 13.48 13.87
CA PHE A 71 17.52 12.75 13.58
C PHE A 71 18.69 13.21 14.47
N LEU A 72 18.91 14.52 14.60
CA LEU A 72 19.99 15.08 15.43
C LEU A 72 19.82 14.70 16.89
N LEU A 73 18.62 14.83 17.44
CA LEU A 73 18.32 14.44 18.83
C LEU A 73 18.62 12.97 19.11
N HIS A 74 18.35 12.12 18.12
CA HIS A 74 18.65 10.70 18.18
C HIS A 74 20.15 10.40 18.04
N ALA A 75 20.83 11.06 17.10
CA ALA A 75 22.26 10.90 16.86
C ALA A 75 23.10 11.42 18.04
N GLU A 76 22.72 12.56 18.64
CA GLU A 76 23.33 13.10 19.85
C GLU A 76 23.21 12.12 21.03
N ASP A 77 22.01 11.58 21.30
CA ASP A 77 21.76 10.66 22.43
C ASP A 77 22.52 9.34 22.35
N ARG A 78 22.86 8.91 21.13
CA ARG A 78 23.60 7.66 20.85
C ARG A 78 25.09 7.88 20.62
N GLY A 79 25.57 9.12 20.71
CA GLY A 79 26.98 9.45 20.50
C GLY A 79 27.46 9.25 19.07
N LEU A 80 26.56 9.37 18.09
CA LEU A 80 26.87 9.33 16.65
C LEU A 80 27.31 10.71 16.11
N LEU A 81 27.13 11.75 16.93
CA LEU A 81 27.67 13.09 16.76
C LEU A 81 28.55 13.42 17.98
N PRO A 82 29.48 14.39 17.88
CA PRO A 82 30.40 14.74 18.96
C PRO A 82 29.70 15.54 20.07
N ALA A 83 28.57 15.03 20.59
CA ALA A 83 27.75 15.70 21.61
C ALA A 83 28.46 15.89 22.95
N SER A 84 29.50 15.09 23.24
CA SER A 84 30.37 15.24 24.41
C SER A 84 31.49 16.26 24.22
N ASP A 85 31.73 16.74 23.00
CA ASP A 85 32.72 17.77 22.74
C ASP A 85 32.26 19.11 23.32
N PRO A 86 33.09 19.83 24.11
CA PRO A 86 32.68 21.08 24.74
C PRO A 86 32.25 22.18 23.75
N TYR A 87 32.90 22.29 22.59
CA TYR A 87 32.56 23.28 21.58
C TYR A 87 31.25 22.94 20.88
N TYR A 88 31.06 21.67 20.55
CA TYR A 88 29.79 21.21 20.00
C TYR A 88 28.65 21.45 20.98
N ALA A 89 28.80 21.04 22.24
CA ALA A 89 27.78 21.19 23.26
C ALA A 89 27.45 22.67 23.54
N ALA A 90 28.46 23.55 23.58
CA ALA A 90 28.25 24.97 23.85
C ALA A 90 27.57 25.72 22.68
N HIS A 91 27.85 25.36 21.42
CA HIS A 91 27.52 26.21 20.28
C HIS A 91 26.65 25.56 19.20
N LEU A 92 26.57 24.23 19.13
CA LEU A 92 25.85 23.54 18.05
C LEU A 92 24.73 22.63 18.56
N GLY A 93 24.91 21.95 19.68
CA GLY A 93 23.98 20.92 20.15
C GLY A 93 22.52 21.39 20.29
N VAL A 94 21.58 20.54 19.87
CA VAL A 94 20.13 20.83 19.90
C VAL A 94 19.60 20.82 21.33
N ARG A 95 19.99 19.84 22.15
CA ARG A 95 19.57 19.78 23.55
C ARG A 95 20.09 20.95 24.40
N PRO A 96 21.38 21.34 24.33
CA PRO A 96 21.87 22.56 24.96
C PRO A 96 21.08 23.81 24.55
N LEU A 97 20.77 23.96 23.25
CA LEU A 97 19.94 25.07 22.77
C LEU A 97 18.55 25.08 23.42
N PHE A 98 17.89 23.92 23.53
CA PHE A 98 16.60 23.83 24.22
C PHE A 98 16.70 24.25 25.70
N GLN A 99 17.73 23.78 26.41
CA GLN A 99 17.96 24.13 27.82
C GLN A 99 18.21 25.62 28.01
N GLU A 100 19.00 26.24 27.13
CA GLU A 100 19.27 27.68 27.11
C GLU A 100 17.96 28.46 26.93
N LEU A 101 17.17 28.13 25.90
CA LEU A 101 15.90 28.79 25.63
C LEU A 101 14.88 28.62 26.77
N ALA A 102 14.85 27.44 27.42
CA ALA A 102 14.00 27.17 28.56
C ALA A 102 14.41 27.98 29.80
N ALA A 103 15.72 28.06 30.08
CA ALA A 103 16.26 28.85 31.19
C ALA A 103 15.99 30.34 31.02
N GLU A 104 16.19 30.88 29.81
CA GLU A 104 15.88 32.28 29.50
C GLU A 104 14.40 32.61 29.71
N ARG A 105 13.51 31.70 29.30
CA ARG A 105 12.06 31.84 29.47
C ARG A 105 11.65 31.82 30.95
N GLY A 106 12.29 30.98 31.76
CA GLY A 106 12.10 30.94 33.21
C GLY A 106 12.62 32.21 33.92
N ALA A 107 13.75 32.76 33.46
CA ALA A 107 14.37 33.94 34.05
C ALA A 107 13.63 35.25 33.74
N ARG A 108 12.87 35.33 32.65
CA ARG A 108 12.12 36.54 32.25
C ARG A 108 10.67 36.24 31.85
N PRO A 109 9.78 35.90 32.81
CA PRO A 109 8.37 35.70 32.54
C PRO A 109 7.74 37.00 32.01
N GLY A 110 7.32 37.04 30.74
CA GLY A 110 6.56 38.16 30.16
C GLY A 110 7.34 39.23 29.41
N ALA A 111 8.67 39.11 29.22
CA ALA A 111 9.44 40.06 28.41
C ALA A 111 9.11 39.95 26.90
N PRO A 112 9.11 41.06 26.13
CA PRO A 112 8.80 41.04 24.69
C PRO A 112 9.77 40.14 23.90
N ARG A 113 9.19 39.15 23.22
CA ARG A 113 9.83 38.00 22.56
C ARG A 113 10.35 38.35 21.16
N ARG A 114 11.44 39.11 21.04
CA ARG A 114 12.03 39.43 19.72
C ARG A 114 13.53 39.18 19.69
N ARG A 115 13.88 37.91 19.84
CA ARG A 115 15.21 37.36 19.52
C ARG A 115 15.04 36.31 18.42
N PHE A 116 16.05 36.20 17.56
CA PHE A 116 16.00 35.46 16.30
C PHE A 116 17.27 34.62 16.05
N GLY A 117 18.00 34.28 17.13
CA GLY A 117 19.30 33.60 17.04
C GLY A 117 19.17 32.08 16.91
N ALA A 118 18.12 31.49 17.45
CA ALA A 118 17.98 30.04 17.57
C ALA A 118 17.84 29.35 16.20
N TRP A 119 17.04 29.91 15.29
CA TRP A 119 16.88 29.35 13.94
C TRP A 119 18.18 29.39 13.12
N VAL A 120 18.94 30.49 13.24
CA VAL A 120 20.24 30.63 12.58
C VAL A 120 21.24 29.59 13.11
N ARG A 121 21.23 29.33 14.42
CA ARG A 121 22.07 28.28 15.04
C ARG A 121 21.70 26.87 14.56
N LEU A 122 20.41 26.57 14.42
CA LEU A 122 19.95 25.29 13.86
C LEU A 122 20.38 25.10 12.40
N THR A 123 20.22 26.11 11.56
CA THR A 123 20.64 26.04 10.14
C THR A 123 22.17 25.98 10.00
N ALA A 124 22.92 26.63 10.89
CA ALA A 124 24.37 26.46 10.98
C ALA A 124 24.75 25.01 11.34
N LEU A 125 24.06 24.37 12.30
CA LEU A 125 24.26 22.94 12.59
C LEU A 125 23.90 22.05 11.38
N PHE A 126 22.80 22.33 10.67
CA PHE A 126 22.42 21.54 9.49
C PHE A 126 23.51 21.57 8.43
N ARG A 127 24.05 22.76 8.14
CA ARG A 127 25.19 22.94 7.23
C ARG A 127 26.47 22.29 7.74
N ALA A 128 26.75 22.40 9.04
CA ALA A 128 27.89 21.76 9.66
C ALA A 128 27.85 20.23 9.49
N VAL A 129 26.67 19.63 9.61
CA VAL A 129 26.47 18.19 9.36
C VAL A 129 26.67 17.87 7.87
N PHE A 130 26.13 18.70 6.97
CA PHE A 130 26.25 18.45 5.53
C PHE A 130 27.67 18.63 4.99
N HIS A 131 28.30 19.77 5.26
CA HIS A 131 29.63 20.16 4.75
C HIS A 131 30.79 19.68 5.63
N GLY A 132 30.52 19.33 6.88
CA GLY A 132 31.54 19.03 7.88
C GLY A 132 32.13 20.28 8.54
N ILE A 133 32.85 20.08 9.65
CA ILE A 133 33.66 21.09 10.34
C ILE A 133 35.06 20.50 10.56
N ARG A 134 36.09 21.31 10.30
CA ARG A 134 37.46 20.98 10.69
C ARG A 134 38.08 22.21 11.37
N LEU A 135 37.98 22.24 12.69
CA LEU A 135 38.64 23.19 13.57
C LEU A 135 39.60 22.43 14.49
N PRO A 136 40.66 23.07 15.03
CA PRO A 136 41.55 22.42 15.99
C PRO A 136 40.81 21.80 17.19
N GLU A 137 39.72 22.46 17.62
CA GLU A 137 38.94 22.08 18.80
C GLU A 137 37.69 21.25 18.48
N LEU A 138 37.28 21.14 17.21
CA LEU A 138 36.10 20.37 16.80
C LEU A 138 36.28 19.80 15.39
N THR A 139 36.19 18.47 15.28
CA THR A 139 36.15 17.77 13.99
C THR A 139 34.81 17.06 13.82
N LEU A 140 34.12 17.40 12.72
CA LEU A 140 32.87 16.75 12.29
C LEU A 140 32.99 16.39 10.80
N PRO A 141 32.98 15.10 10.43
CA PRO A 141 33.02 14.70 9.02
C PRO A 141 31.79 15.20 8.24
N ALA A 142 32.00 15.53 6.97
CA ALA A 142 30.91 15.88 6.06
C ALA A 142 30.00 14.67 5.83
N ARG A 143 28.70 14.80 6.15
CA ARG A 143 27.74 13.71 5.98
C ARG A 143 27.05 13.68 4.64
N ARG A 144 26.90 14.82 3.95
CA ARG A 144 26.15 14.93 2.69
C ARG A 144 24.72 14.35 2.83
N GLY A 145 24.11 13.95 1.71
CA GLY A 145 22.78 13.34 1.67
C GLY A 145 21.64 14.35 1.59
N GLU A 146 20.55 13.95 0.93
CA GLU A 146 19.48 14.88 0.53
C GLU A 146 18.72 15.51 1.70
N LEU A 147 18.68 14.87 2.88
CA LEU A 147 17.96 15.43 4.03
C LEU A 147 18.62 16.71 4.54
N PHE A 148 19.95 16.75 4.60
CA PHE A 148 20.72 17.90 5.11
C PHE A 148 21.24 18.81 4.00
N ASP A 149 20.88 18.54 2.75
CA ASP A 149 21.28 19.36 1.61
C ASP A 149 20.66 20.77 1.68
N PRO A 150 21.48 21.83 1.77
CA PRO A 150 20.98 23.20 1.85
C PRO A 150 20.40 23.72 0.53
N GLU A 151 20.70 23.09 -0.60
CA GLU A 151 20.20 23.51 -1.92
C GLU A 151 18.79 22.97 -2.20
N ARG A 152 18.38 21.90 -1.50
CA ARG A 152 17.08 21.26 -1.71
C ARG A 152 15.90 22.17 -1.34
N TYR A 153 16.03 22.93 -0.26
CA TYR A 153 15.01 23.87 0.23
C TYR A 153 15.65 25.22 0.60
N PRO A 154 16.03 26.04 -0.39
CA PRO A 154 16.78 27.27 -0.15
C PRO A 154 16.08 28.26 0.77
N PHE A 155 14.74 28.22 0.85
CA PHE A 155 13.94 29.09 1.71
C PHE A 155 14.13 28.82 3.21
N LEU A 156 14.70 27.67 3.61
CA LEU A 156 14.98 27.36 5.02
C LEU A 156 16.20 28.11 5.56
N GLU A 157 17.28 28.16 4.76
CA GLU A 157 18.60 28.56 5.24
C GLU A 157 19.42 29.48 4.31
N ARG A 158 18.94 29.75 3.09
CA ARG A 158 19.63 30.46 1.97
C ARG A 158 20.70 29.61 1.25
N ALA A 159 20.84 29.77 -0.07
CA ALA A 159 21.88 29.11 -0.87
C ALA A 159 23.30 29.68 -0.60
N ALA A 160 24.35 28.90 -0.88
CA ALA A 160 25.74 29.29 -0.67
C ALA A 160 26.12 30.55 -1.47
N PRO A 161 26.98 31.44 -0.94
CA PRO A 161 27.23 32.77 -1.50
C PRO A 161 27.96 32.81 -2.85
N ASP A 162 28.52 31.69 -3.35
CA ASP A 162 29.41 31.68 -4.53
C ASP A 162 28.70 31.55 -5.89
N ASP A 163 27.37 31.53 -5.92
CA ASP A 163 26.60 31.43 -7.16
C ASP A 163 25.94 32.77 -7.55
N ALA A 164 25.94 33.14 -8.82
CA ALA A 164 25.21 34.32 -9.32
C ALA A 164 23.69 34.21 -9.04
N ALA A 165 23.19 32.98 -8.84
CA ALA A 165 21.84 32.70 -8.35
C ALA A 165 21.63 33.04 -6.86
N ALA A 166 22.67 33.03 -6.02
CA ALA A 166 22.60 33.28 -4.57
C ALA A 166 22.28 34.74 -4.21
N ALA A 167 22.52 35.67 -5.12
CA ALA A 167 22.08 37.06 -5.02
C ALA A 167 20.55 37.21 -5.14
N ARG A 168 19.87 36.24 -5.78
CA ARG A 168 18.41 36.18 -5.93
C ARG A 168 17.72 35.27 -4.91
N ALA A 169 18.48 34.46 -4.16
CA ALA A 169 17.94 33.58 -3.14
C ALA A 169 17.38 34.39 -1.95
N PRO A 170 16.20 34.03 -1.43
CA PRO A 170 15.60 34.75 -0.31
C PRO A 170 16.47 34.68 0.95
N ARG A 171 16.40 35.71 1.81
CA ARG A 171 17.04 35.68 3.12
C ARG A 171 16.43 34.57 3.97
N ALA A 172 17.24 33.95 4.83
CA ALA A 172 16.73 32.99 5.81
C ALA A 172 15.66 33.69 6.68
N PRO A 173 14.53 33.03 6.95
CA PRO A 173 13.42 33.63 7.68
C PRO A 173 13.81 33.93 9.13
N SER A 174 13.39 35.08 9.67
CA SER A 174 13.62 35.44 11.07
C SER A 174 12.70 34.69 12.04
N VAL A 175 12.66 33.36 12.02
CA VAL A 175 11.83 32.59 12.95
C VAL A 175 12.23 32.94 14.39
N ASP A 176 11.27 33.33 15.23
CA ASP A 176 11.54 33.78 16.58
C ASP A 176 11.95 32.63 17.50
N ASP A 177 12.80 32.95 18.48
CA ASP A 177 13.31 31.96 19.44
C ASP A 177 12.18 31.31 20.26
N GLY A 178 11.04 31.98 20.42
CA GLY A 178 9.86 31.45 21.09
C GLY A 178 9.18 30.32 20.28
N ALA A 179 9.06 30.49 18.96
CA ALA A 179 8.60 29.44 18.06
C ALA A 179 9.56 28.26 18.03
N VAL A 180 10.89 28.51 17.96
CA VAL A 180 11.90 27.44 18.01
C VAL A 180 11.83 26.67 19.34
N HIS A 181 11.73 27.37 20.48
CA HIS A 181 11.53 26.72 21.78
C HIS A 181 10.27 25.86 21.80
N ALA A 182 9.14 26.37 21.28
CA ALA A 182 7.89 25.61 21.26
C ALA A 182 7.98 24.37 20.36
N VAL A 183 8.70 24.44 19.23
CA VAL A 183 9.01 23.26 18.40
C VAL A 183 9.84 22.25 19.19
N LEU A 184 10.94 22.69 19.81
CA LEU A 184 11.83 21.80 20.58
C LEU A 184 11.14 21.21 21.81
N GLU A 185 10.29 21.97 22.50
CA GLU A 185 9.48 21.50 23.62
C GLU A 185 8.55 20.35 23.21
N ARG A 186 7.91 20.45 22.03
CA ARG A 186 7.09 19.35 21.51
C ARG A 186 7.91 18.10 21.21
N LEU A 187 9.15 18.24 20.77
CA LEU A 187 10.02 17.10 20.46
C LEU A 187 10.74 16.51 21.69
N LEU A 188 11.03 17.33 22.70
CA LEU A 188 11.86 16.94 23.85
C LEU A 188 11.08 16.71 25.15
N VAL A 189 9.80 17.07 25.21
CA VAL A 189 8.97 16.90 26.42
C VAL A 189 7.68 16.17 26.07
N LEU A 190 7.44 15.05 26.74
CA LEU A 190 6.22 14.25 26.63
C LEU A 190 5.59 14.11 28.03
N ASP A 191 4.33 14.52 28.16
CA ASP A 191 3.56 14.50 29.42
C ASP A 191 4.28 15.13 30.61
N GLY A 192 4.96 16.25 30.36
CA GLY A 192 5.72 17.00 31.36
C GLY A 192 7.07 16.38 31.73
N ARG A 193 7.49 15.29 31.06
CA ARG A 193 8.77 14.61 31.30
C ARG A 193 9.73 14.78 30.11
N PRO A 194 11.04 14.97 30.34
CA PRO A 194 12.03 14.97 29.28
C PRO A 194 12.06 13.63 28.55
N LEU A 195 12.03 13.68 27.22
CA LEU A 195 12.13 12.52 26.35
C LEU A 195 13.60 12.17 26.06
N SER A 196 13.94 10.89 26.19
CA SER A 196 15.22 10.35 25.70
C SER A 196 15.01 9.63 24.39
N TYR A 197 15.80 9.99 23.38
CA TYR A 197 15.82 9.35 22.08
C TYR A 197 16.73 8.11 22.06
N ARG A 198 17.53 7.89 23.12
CA ARG A 198 18.34 6.68 23.27
C ARG A 198 17.51 5.41 23.32
N SER A 199 16.32 5.45 23.91
CA SER A 199 15.39 4.32 24.05
C SER A 199 14.40 4.18 22.90
N ILE A 200 14.39 5.12 21.95
CA ILE A 200 13.52 5.05 20.77
C ILE A 200 14.23 4.22 19.71
N ASP A 201 13.62 3.14 19.28
CA ASP A 201 14.15 2.31 18.20
C ASP A 201 14.01 3.02 16.85
N VAL A 202 14.92 2.75 15.91
CA VAL A 202 14.94 3.40 14.59
C VAL A 202 13.63 3.14 13.83
N GLU A 203 13.02 1.99 14.10
CA GLU A 203 11.72 1.55 13.64
C GLU A 203 10.58 2.47 14.06
N GLN A 204 10.60 2.92 15.32
CA GLN A 204 9.60 3.85 15.86
C GLN A 204 9.74 5.24 15.25
N LEU A 205 10.97 5.64 14.89
CA LEU A 205 11.18 6.85 14.09
C LEU A 205 10.53 6.68 12.72
N GLY A 206 10.66 5.52 12.08
CA GLY A 206 9.96 5.17 10.84
C GLY A 206 8.47 5.47 10.87
N GLY A 207 7.77 5.01 11.92
CA GLY A 207 6.34 5.27 12.12
C GLY A 207 6.01 6.75 12.37
N LEU A 208 6.83 7.46 13.15
CA LEU A 208 6.75 8.90 13.34
C LEU A 208 6.82 9.65 12.00
N TYR A 209 7.78 9.28 11.16
CA TYR A 209 7.98 9.94 9.89
C TYR A 209 6.84 9.70 8.92
N GLU A 210 6.35 8.47 8.83
CA GLU A 210 5.18 8.12 8.04
C GLU A 210 3.93 8.91 8.47
N ALA A 211 3.73 9.08 9.77
CA ALA A 211 2.60 9.84 10.30
C ALA A 211 2.64 11.33 9.90
N LEU A 212 3.84 11.90 9.73
CA LEU A 212 4.06 13.28 9.27
C LEU A 212 3.98 13.42 7.75
N MET A 213 4.13 12.32 6.99
CA MET A 213 3.88 12.31 5.56
C MET A 213 2.37 12.39 5.28
N GLY A 214 2.01 12.87 4.08
CA GLY A 214 0.61 12.87 3.64
C GLY A 214 -0.20 14.11 4.05
N TYR A 215 0.47 15.24 4.20
CA TYR A 215 -0.16 16.55 4.33
C TYR A 215 0.34 17.46 3.21
N ARG A 216 -0.46 18.48 2.89
CA ARG A 216 -0.06 19.60 2.05
C ARG A 216 -0.38 20.91 2.76
N VAL A 217 0.35 21.96 2.41
CA VAL A 217 0.03 23.30 2.92
C VAL A 217 -1.06 23.92 2.04
N GLU A 218 -2.15 24.38 2.65
CA GLU A 218 -3.20 25.15 2.00
C GLU A 218 -3.33 26.54 2.62
N ARG A 219 -3.88 27.48 1.85
CA ARG A 219 -4.16 28.84 2.30
C ARG A 219 -5.67 29.01 2.51
N ALA A 220 -6.06 29.48 3.69
CA ALA A 220 -7.44 29.73 4.03
C ALA A 220 -8.02 30.87 3.19
N ALA A 221 -9.06 30.59 2.42
CA ALA A 221 -9.78 31.61 1.66
C ALA A 221 -10.65 32.53 2.54
N GLY A 222 -10.93 32.12 3.78
CA GLY A 222 -11.80 32.79 4.73
C GLY A 222 -11.81 32.07 6.08
N PRO A 223 -12.78 32.36 6.96
CA PRO A 223 -12.92 31.67 8.24
C PRO A 223 -12.94 30.15 8.09
N THR A 224 -11.98 29.46 8.69
CA THR A 224 -11.73 28.01 8.50
C THR A 224 -11.53 27.33 9.85
N VAL A 225 -12.13 26.15 10.06
CA VAL A 225 -12.09 25.40 11.32
C VAL A 225 -11.53 23.99 11.12
N CYS A 226 -10.81 23.49 12.11
CA CYS A 226 -10.26 22.13 12.13
C CYS A 226 -11.24 21.14 12.78
N LEU A 227 -11.48 20.00 12.14
CA LEU A 227 -12.44 18.97 12.56
C LEU A 227 -11.72 17.66 12.98
N ARG A 228 -12.30 16.95 13.95
CA ARG A 228 -11.89 15.61 14.40
C ARG A 228 -12.51 14.50 13.54
N PRO A 229 -11.94 13.27 13.54
CA PRO A 229 -10.69 12.87 14.21
C PRO A 229 -9.42 13.27 13.45
N ASP A 230 -9.49 13.37 12.13
CA ASP A 230 -8.30 13.46 11.25
C ASP A 230 -7.70 14.86 11.06
N ARG A 231 -8.04 15.81 11.94
CA ARG A 231 -7.58 17.22 11.91
C ARG A 231 -7.77 17.89 10.54
N ILE A 232 -8.96 17.74 9.97
CA ILE A 232 -9.29 18.26 8.63
C ILE A 232 -9.79 19.70 8.75
N TRP A 233 -9.17 20.61 7.99
CA TRP A 233 -9.60 22.00 7.92
C TRP A 233 -10.71 22.17 6.89
N VAL A 234 -11.79 22.84 7.30
CA VAL A 234 -12.97 23.12 6.48
C VAL A 234 -13.27 24.61 6.50
N GLY A 235 -13.28 25.22 5.32
CA GLY A 235 -13.59 26.63 5.15
C GLY A 235 -15.10 26.88 5.16
N ALA A 236 -15.54 27.90 5.89
CA ALA A 236 -16.96 28.28 5.93
C ALA A 236 -17.46 28.71 4.53
N ALA A 237 -16.62 29.42 3.77
CA ALA A 237 -16.93 29.78 2.38
C ALA A 237 -17.06 28.56 1.46
N GLU A 238 -16.24 27.52 1.67
CA GLU A 238 -16.28 26.27 0.90
C GLU A 238 -17.62 25.55 1.10
N ALA A 239 -18.11 25.54 2.35
CA ALA A 239 -19.40 24.98 2.71
C ALA A 239 -20.58 25.80 2.15
N LEU A 240 -20.51 27.13 2.24
CA LEU A 240 -21.56 28.02 1.73
C LEU A 240 -21.70 27.94 0.20
N ALA A 241 -20.60 27.69 -0.52
CA ALA A 241 -20.60 27.48 -1.97
C ALA A 241 -21.35 26.19 -2.38
N GLN A 242 -21.55 25.24 -1.46
CA GLN A 242 -22.36 24.06 -1.72
C GLN A 242 -23.86 24.38 -1.58
N PRO A 243 -24.73 23.79 -2.42
CA PRO A 243 -26.17 23.87 -2.23
C PRO A 243 -26.56 23.42 -0.82
N ALA A 244 -27.45 24.16 -0.14
CA ALA A 244 -27.77 23.94 1.28
C ALA A 244 -28.08 22.47 1.61
N ALA A 245 -28.97 21.84 0.82
CA ALA A 245 -29.36 20.43 0.97
C ALA A 245 -28.21 19.41 0.77
N ARG A 246 -27.08 19.84 0.18
CA ARG A 246 -25.92 18.99 -0.11
C ARG A 246 -24.76 19.17 0.86
N ARG A 247 -24.81 20.15 1.78
CA ARG A 247 -23.69 20.48 2.67
C ARG A 247 -23.30 19.33 3.59
N ALA A 248 -24.24 18.57 4.14
CA ALA A 248 -23.93 17.40 4.96
C ALA A 248 -23.22 16.29 4.16
N ALA A 249 -23.71 15.98 2.95
CA ALA A 249 -23.09 14.98 2.08
C ALA A 249 -21.69 15.42 1.63
N TRP A 250 -21.54 16.68 1.25
CA TRP A 250 -20.24 17.26 0.93
C TRP A 250 -19.29 17.25 2.14
N LEU A 251 -19.77 17.55 3.35
CA LEU A 251 -18.94 17.50 4.56
C LEU A 251 -18.47 16.07 4.83
N ALA A 252 -19.34 15.06 4.67
CA ALA A 252 -18.94 13.66 4.76
C ALA A 252 -17.81 13.31 3.77
N GLU A 253 -17.92 13.78 2.52
CA GLU A 253 -16.89 13.58 1.49
C GLU A 253 -15.59 14.36 1.82
N ARG A 254 -15.69 15.62 2.23
CA ARG A 254 -14.58 16.54 2.47
C ARG A 254 -13.82 16.21 3.76
N ALA A 255 -14.54 15.91 4.84
CA ALA A 255 -14.01 15.59 6.15
C ALA A 255 -13.81 14.09 6.38
N GLY A 256 -14.18 13.22 5.44
CA GLY A 256 -14.00 11.76 5.59
C GLY A 256 -14.82 11.13 6.72
N ILE A 257 -15.81 11.85 7.26
CA ILE A 257 -16.68 11.37 8.35
C ILE A 257 -17.86 10.57 7.79
N SER A 258 -18.46 9.72 8.63
CA SER A 258 -19.60 8.91 8.19
C SER A 258 -20.79 9.79 7.77
N ARG A 259 -21.59 9.32 6.80
CA ARG A 259 -22.84 10.01 6.41
C ARG A 259 -23.79 10.23 7.60
N ARG A 260 -23.75 9.30 8.58
CA ARG A 260 -24.55 9.41 9.81
C ARG A 260 -24.08 10.58 10.68
N GLU A 261 -22.77 10.74 10.88
CA GLU A 261 -22.21 11.84 11.67
C GLU A 261 -22.44 13.19 11.00
N ALA A 262 -22.18 13.29 9.69
CA ALA A 262 -22.47 14.51 8.94
C ALA A 262 -23.98 14.83 8.92
N GLY A 263 -24.83 13.82 8.86
CA GLY A 263 -26.28 13.96 8.90
C GLY A 263 -26.79 14.60 10.20
N ARG A 264 -26.15 14.34 11.35
CA ARG A 264 -26.51 14.98 12.63
C ARG A 264 -26.32 16.51 12.61
N LEU A 265 -25.43 17.01 11.77
CA LEU A 265 -25.21 18.46 11.58
C LEU A 265 -26.05 19.03 10.43
N GLY A 266 -26.80 18.19 9.70
CA GLY A 266 -27.43 18.55 8.44
C GLY A 266 -28.41 19.71 8.55
N GLU A 267 -29.30 19.70 9.53
CA GLU A 267 -30.28 20.78 9.75
C GLU A 267 -29.59 22.12 10.02
N ALA A 268 -28.60 22.13 10.91
CA ALA A 268 -27.83 23.33 11.24
C ALA A 268 -27.02 23.85 10.03
N LEU A 269 -26.41 22.95 9.24
CA LEU A 269 -25.67 23.32 8.03
C LEU A 269 -26.58 23.83 6.90
N VAL A 270 -27.82 23.34 6.81
CA VAL A 270 -28.82 23.83 5.86
C VAL A 270 -29.29 25.22 6.26
N ALA A 271 -29.55 25.45 7.55
CA ALA A 271 -30.00 26.75 8.07
C ALA A 271 -28.90 27.84 8.09
N ALA A 272 -27.63 27.45 8.01
CA ALA A 272 -26.51 28.40 8.02
C ALA A 272 -26.43 29.23 6.73
N GLU A 273 -26.71 30.54 6.83
CA GLU A 273 -26.59 31.49 5.70
C GLU A 273 -25.28 32.29 5.73
N THR A 274 -24.59 32.32 6.86
CA THR A 274 -23.37 33.10 7.08
C THR A 274 -22.20 32.22 7.44
N ALA A 275 -20.97 32.74 7.29
CA ALA A 275 -19.76 32.02 7.69
C ALA A 275 -19.77 31.68 9.18
N ALA A 276 -20.25 32.58 10.04
CA ALA A 276 -20.41 32.34 11.47
C ALA A 276 -21.39 31.19 11.75
N GLY A 277 -22.55 31.18 11.08
CA GLY A 277 -23.53 30.10 11.22
C GLY A 277 -22.99 28.73 10.81
N VAL A 278 -22.14 28.68 9.76
CA VAL A 278 -21.47 27.43 9.37
C VAL A 278 -20.48 26.97 10.44
N LEU A 279 -19.68 27.87 10.99
CA LEU A 279 -18.70 27.53 12.03
C LEU A 279 -19.38 27.02 13.30
N ASP A 280 -20.50 27.62 13.70
CA ASP A 280 -21.31 27.17 14.82
C ASP A 280 -21.88 25.76 14.57
N ALA A 281 -22.41 25.53 13.36
CA ALA A 281 -22.91 24.21 12.95
C ALA A 281 -21.81 23.13 12.97
N LEU A 282 -20.56 23.49 12.67
CA LEU A 282 -19.41 22.59 12.72
C LEU A 282 -18.82 22.41 14.14
N GLY A 283 -19.24 23.23 15.11
CA GLY A 283 -18.74 23.24 16.49
C GLY A 283 -18.65 21.87 17.17
N PRO A 284 -19.65 20.97 17.06
CA PRO A 284 -19.59 19.65 17.68
C PRO A 284 -18.42 18.76 17.22
N LEU A 285 -17.95 18.95 15.98
CA LEU A 285 -16.83 18.21 15.39
C LEU A 285 -15.50 18.95 15.49
N ARG A 286 -15.47 20.18 16.00
CA ARG A 286 -14.24 20.98 16.12
C ARG A 286 -13.18 20.24 16.96
N ALA A 287 -11.93 20.31 16.50
CA ALA A 287 -10.80 19.79 17.23
C ALA A 287 -10.48 20.66 18.46
N ARG A 288 -10.19 20.00 19.59
CA ARG A 288 -9.77 20.68 20.81
C ARG A 288 -8.45 21.42 20.55
N ASP A 289 -8.26 22.56 21.19
CA ASP A 289 -7.06 23.41 21.08
C ASP A 289 -6.78 24.01 19.68
N THR A 290 -7.76 23.98 18.77
CA THR A 290 -7.68 24.63 17.46
C THR A 290 -8.55 25.88 17.40
N GLY A 291 -7.99 27.01 16.98
CA GLY A 291 -8.69 28.26 16.70
C GLY A 291 -9.44 28.24 15.35
N VAL A 292 -10.21 29.30 15.06
CA VAL A 292 -10.69 29.58 13.69
C VAL A 292 -9.58 30.36 12.98
N LEU A 293 -9.16 29.89 11.80
CA LEU A 293 -8.19 30.59 10.98
C LEU A 293 -8.88 31.67 10.13
N GLY A 294 -8.28 32.86 10.08
CA GLY A 294 -8.69 33.94 9.20
C GLY A 294 -8.22 33.74 7.75
N ALA A 295 -8.71 34.59 6.85
CA ALA A 295 -8.29 34.58 5.45
C ALA A 295 -6.77 34.82 5.32
N GLY A 296 -6.13 34.13 4.36
CA GLY A 296 -4.70 34.25 4.08
C GLY A 296 -3.79 33.38 4.95
N ARG A 297 -4.29 32.81 6.04
CA ARG A 297 -3.52 31.92 6.93
C ARG A 297 -3.27 30.56 6.30
N LEU A 298 -2.09 30.00 6.53
CA LEU A 298 -1.65 28.69 6.07
C LEU A 298 -2.02 27.61 7.09
N PHE A 299 -2.36 26.42 6.59
CA PHE A 299 -2.64 25.26 7.42
C PHE A 299 -2.22 23.96 6.74
N LEU A 300 -2.00 22.92 7.55
CA LEU A 300 -1.68 21.57 7.11
C LEU A 300 -2.98 20.80 6.85
N GLN A 301 -3.20 20.39 5.60
CA GLN A 301 -4.38 19.65 5.17
C GLN A 301 -3.98 18.20 4.82
N PRO A 302 -4.61 17.17 5.40
CA PRO A 302 -4.37 15.78 5.00
C PRO A 302 -4.71 15.55 3.52
N ILE A 303 -3.78 14.95 2.75
CA ILE A 303 -4.01 14.60 1.35
C ILE A 303 -4.90 13.36 1.22
N ALA A 304 -5.55 13.20 0.06
CA ALA A 304 -6.45 12.09 -0.20
C ALA A 304 -5.74 10.72 -0.15
N GLU A 305 -4.46 10.65 -0.54
CA GLU A 305 -3.65 9.42 -0.47
C GLU A 305 -3.49 8.93 0.96
N ARG A 306 -3.17 9.78 1.95
CA ARG A 306 -3.12 9.39 3.37
C ARG A 306 -4.44 8.80 3.88
N ARG A 307 -5.58 9.21 3.29
CA ARG A 307 -6.93 8.71 3.62
C ARG A 307 -7.27 7.39 2.92
N ARG A 308 -6.50 7.00 1.89
CA ARG A 308 -6.84 5.96 0.91
C ARG A 308 -5.79 4.86 0.80
N THR A 309 -4.51 5.18 0.92
CA THR A 309 -3.41 4.22 0.83
C THR A 309 -3.22 3.57 2.19
N SER A 310 -3.14 2.24 2.20
CA SER A 310 -2.80 1.43 3.37
C SER A 310 -1.29 1.44 3.64
N SER A 311 -0.61 2.56 3.39
CA SER A 311 0.81 2.72 3.62
C SER A 311 1.00 2.80 5.13
N HIS A 312 1.19 1.63 5.73
CA HIS A 312 1.39 1.45 7.16
C HIS A 312 2.81 0.93 7.42
N TYR A 313 3.50 1.60 8.34
CA TYR A 313 4.80 1.19 8.82
C TYR A 313 4.71 -0.23 9.38
N THR A 314 5.57 -1.12 8.90
CA THR A 314 5.54 -2.53 9.34
C THR A 314 6.35 -2.72 10.62
N PRO A 315 5.72 -3.10 11.74
CA PRO A 315 6.43 -3.26 13.01
C PRO A 315 7.40 -4.45 12.96
N ARG A 316 8.46 -4.38 13.75
CA ARG A 316 9.49 -5.42 13.86
C ARG A 316 8.93 -6.80 14.19
N SER A 317 7.87 -6.87 15.00
CA SER A 317 7.18 -8.12 15.34
C SER A 317 6.62 -8.85 14.12
N LEU A 318 6.39 -8.14 13.01
CA LEU A 318 5.94 -8.71 11.75
C LEU A 318 7.08 -8.84 10.74
N SER A 319 7.93 -7.82 10.57
CA SER A 319 9.00 -7.85 9.56
C SER A 319 10.12 -8.86 9.87
N ALA A 320 10.57 -8.98 11.13
CA ALA A 320 11.67 -9.87 11.51
C ALA A 320 11.40 -11.36 11.21
N PRO A 321 10.27 -11.97 11.64
CA PRO A 321 9.99 -13.37 11.32
C PRO A 321 9.80 -13.60 9.82
N ILE A 322 9.27 -12.61 9.08
CA ILE A 322 9.12 -12.70 7.63
C ILE A 322 10.49 -12.72 6.93
N VAL A 323 11.40 -11.83 7.31
CA VAL A 323 12.76 -11.81 6.75
C VAL A 323 13.48 -13.13 7.04
N ALA A 324 13.48 -13.58 8.29
CA ALA A 324 14.14 -14.81 8.68
C ALA A 324 13.63 -16.01 7.88
N ARG A 325 12.29 -16.15 7.77
CA ARG A 325 11.67 -17.23 7.00
C ARG A 325 12.00 -17.14 5.51
N THR A 326 12.01 -15.93 4.95
CA THR A 326 12.33 -15.69 3.53
C THR A 326 13.75 -16.08 3.18
N LEU A 327 14.72 -15.74 4.03
CA LEU A 327 16.14 -15.94 3.76
C LEU A 327 16.64 -17.35 4.10
N GLU A 328 15.89 -18.10 4.92
CA GLU A 328 16.26 -19.45 5.37
C GLU A 328 16.59 -20.42 4.21
N PRO A 329 15.81 -20.55 3.12
CA PRO A 329 16.17 -21.42 2.01
C PRO A 329 17.47 -21.00 1.31
N LEU A 330 17.71 -19.69 1.18
CA LEU A 330 18.94 -19.17 0.56
C LEU A 330 20.17 -19.51 1.38
N LEU A 331 20.09 -19.34 2.71
CA LEU A 331 21.20 -19.69 3.59
C LEU A 331 21.52 -21.18 3.54
N ARG A 332 20.51 -22.06 3.48
CA ARG A 332 20.73 -23.50 3.34
C ARG A 332 21.40 -23.89 2.03
N GLN A 333 21.12 -23.17 0.94
CA GLN A 333 21.81 -23.41 -0.34
C GLN A 333 23.29 -23.10 -0.31
N LEU A 334 23.73 -22.23 0.59
CA LEU A 334 25.14 -21.93 0.80
C LEU A 334 25.86 -23.00 1.66
N GLY A 335 25.14 -24.02 2.14
CA GLY A 335 25.65 -25.08 3.02
C GLY A 335 25.32 -24.87 4.50
N GLU A 336 25.64 -25.86 5.34
CA GLU A 336 25.38 -25.78 6.80
C GLU A 336 26.22 -24.70 7.50
N GLU A 337 27.44 -24.47 6.99
CA GLU A 337 28.38 -23.48 7.51
C GLU A 337 28.84 -22.54 6.40
N PRO A 338 27.96 -21.65 5.92
CA PRO A 338 28.30 -20.77 4.81
C PRO A 338 29.47 -19.85 5.20
N ALA A 339 30.37 -19.63 4.24
CA ALA A 339 31.48 -18.68 4.38
C ALA A 339 30.95 -17.25 4.42
N SER A 340 31.62 -16.36 5.17
CA SER A 340 31.22 -14.96 5.33
C SER A 340 31.09 -14.24 3.98
N GLU A 341 32.03 -14.50 3.07
CA GLU A 341 32.07 -13.88 1.74
C GLU A 341 30.96 -14.42 0.82
N ALA A 342 30.45 -15.63 1.05
CA ALA A 342 29.25 -16.13 0.35
C ALA A 342 27.98 -15.43 0.85
N LEU A 343 27.87 -15.20 2.16
CA LEU A 343 26.76 -14.44 2.75
C LEU A 343 26.71 -13.00 2.25
N LEU A 344 27.88 -12.35 2.13
CA LEU A 344 28.02 -10.97 1.66
C LEU A 344 27.76 -10.77 0.15
N ARG A 345 27.52 -11.86 -0.60
CA ARG A 345 27.10 -11.82 -2.01
C ARG A 345 25.60 -11.95 -2.22
N LEU A 346 24.83 -12.23 -1.17
CA LEU A 346 23.37 -12.30 -1.28
C LEU A 346 22.78 -10.93 -1.60
N ALA A 347 21.95 -10.83 -2.62
CA ALA A 347 21.24 -9.60 -2.98
C ALA A 347 19.77 -9.68 -2.56
N ILE A 348 19.40 -8.89 -1.55
CA ILE A 348 18.08 -8.85 -0.93
C ILE A 348 17.43 -7.51 -1.26
N CYS A 349 16.23 -7.54 -1.85
CA CYS A 349 15.55 -6.34 -2.29
C CYS A 349 14.20 -6.13 -1.59
N ASP A 350 13.91 -4.88 -1.23
CA ASP A 350 12.54 -4.44 -0.93
C ASP A 350 12.02 -3.50 -2.04
N PRO A 351 11.01 -3.91 -2.83
CA PRO A 351 10.57 -3.17 -4.00
C PRO A 351 9.62 -2.01 -3.67
N ALA A 352 9.18 -1.89 -2.41
CA ALA A 352 8.34 -0.82 -1.90
C ALA A 352 8.74 -0.53 -0.45
N MET A 353 10.00 -0.12 -0.28
CA MET A 353 10.69 -0.24 1.01
C MET A 353 10.18 0.68 2.12
N GLY A 354 9.43 1.73 1.79
CA GLY A 354 9.02 2.75 2.75
C GLY A 354 10.24 3.30 3.49
N SER A 355 10.16 3.34 4.82
CA SER A 355 11.27 3.74 5.70
C SER A 355 12.37 2.69 5.89
N GLY A 356 12.31 1.56 5.16
CA GLY A 356 13.35 0.52 5.17
C GLY A 356 13.19 -0.54 6.26
N ALA A 357 11.98 -0.76 6.81
CA ALA A 357 11.76 -1.70 7.92
C ALA A 357 12.27 -3.13 7.64
N PHE A 358 11.95 -3.68 6.46
CA PHE A 358 12.42 -5.01 6.07
C PHE A 358 13.91 -5.04 5.78
N LEU A 359 14.46 -3.96 5.21
CA LEU A 359 15.90 -3.84 4.95
C LEU A 359 16.70 -3.79 6.26
N MET A 360 16.21 -3.12 7.28
CA MET A 360 16.84 -3.11 8.61
C MET A 360 16.84 -4.51 9.24
N GLU A 361 15.74 -5.26 9.14
CA GLU A 361 15.71 -6.64 9.65
C GLU A 361 16.58 -7.59 8.83
N ALA A 362 16.63 -7.44 7.49
CA ALA A 362 17.55 -8.18 6.64
C ALA A 362 19.01 -7.86 6.98
N CYS A 363 19.32 -6.59 7.26
CA CYS A 363 20.64 -6.14 7.71
C CYS A 363 21.08 -6.86 8.98
N ARG A 364 20.22 -6.85 10.01
CA ARG A 364 20.49 -7.50 11.30
C ARG A 364 20.65 -9.01 11.14
N TYR A 365 19.68 -9.64 10.49
CA TYR A 365 19.65 -11.08 10.31
C TYR A 365 20.90 -11.60 9.58
N LEU A 366 21.28 -10.99 8.46
CA LEU A 366 22.48 -11.39 7.73
C LEU A 366 23.76 -11.02 8.48
N ALA A 367 23.82 -9.87 9.16
CA ALA A 367 25.01 -9.49 9.92
C ALA A 367 25.31 -10.48 11.05
N ASP A 368 24.28 -10.97 11.75
CA ASP A 368 24.45 -12.00 12.79
C ASP A 368 25.05 -13.29 12.19
N HIS A 369 24.60 -13.70 10.99
CA HIS A 369 25.17 -14.85 10.27
C HIS A 369 26.61 -14.61 9.79
N VAL A 370 26.92 -13.39 9.35
CA VAL A 370 28.28 -12.99 8.94
C VAL A 370 29.25 -13.03 10.14
N VAL A 371 28.85 -12.49 11.29
CA VAL A 371 29.67 -12.55 12.51
C VAL A 371 29.87 -13.99 12.98
N ALA A 372 28.82 -14.83 12.89
CA ALA A 372 28.94 -16.25 13.18
C ALA A 372 29.92 -16.95 12.21
N ALA A 373 29.90 -16.60 10.93
CA ALA A 373 30.86 -17.11 9.94
C ALA A 373 32.29 -16.65 10.25
N TRP A 374 32.52 -15.36 10.55
CA TRP A 374 33.83 -14.88 10.97
C TRP A 374 34.35 -15.61 12.21
N THR A 375 33.48 -15.91 13.18
CA THR A 375 33.86 -16.66 14.38
C THR A 375 34.38 -18.06 14.03
N ARG A 376 33.72 -18.76 13.11
CA ARG A 376 34.18 -20.07 12.62
C ARG A 376 35.46 -19.97 11.80
N GLU A 377 35.55 -18.99 10.91
CA GLU A 377 36.71 -18.75 10.05
C GLU A 377 37.96 -18.39 10.86
N ALA A 378 37.82 -17.51 11.86
CA ALA A 378 38.89 -17.17 12.79
C ALA A 378 39.36 -18.40 13.59
N ALA A 379 38.44 -19.26 14.04
CA ALA A 379 38.78 -20.52 14.70
C ALA A 379 39.52 -21.51 13.79
N ARG A 380 39.38 -21.38 12.46
CA ARG A 380 40.13 -22.15 11.44
C ARG A 380 41.45 -21.49 11.02
N GLY A 381 41.80 -20.35 11.61
CA GLY A 381 43.05 -19.64 11.34
C GLY A 381 42.96 -18.50 10.33
N ASP A 382 41.76 -18.05 9.94
CA ASP A 382 41.61 -16.86 9.08
C ASP A 382 41.95 -15.58 9.87
N ALA A 383 43.10 -14.99 9.55
CA ALA A 383 43.60 -13.77 10.18
C ALA A 383 42.72 -12.54 9.90
N ALA A 384 42.09 -12.45 8.74
CA ALA A 384 41.21 -11.33 8.38
C ALA A 384 39.90 -11.41 9.18
N ALA A 385 39.33 -12.62 9.34
CA ALA A 385 38.17 -12.84 10.20
C ALA A 385 38.49 -12.51 11.68
N ALA A 386 39.65 -12.94 12.19
CA ALA A 386 40.10 -12.62 13.54
C ALA A 386 40.27 -11.10 13.74
N ALA A 387 40.85 -10.39 12.77
CA ALA A 387 40.99 -8.94 12.82
C ALA A 387 39.63 -8.21 12.85
N ARG A 388 38.65 -8.66 12.07
CA ARG A 388 37.27 -8.10 12.09
C ARG A 388 36.58 -8.32 13.43
N LEU A 389 36.82 -9.46 14.09
CA LEU A 389 36.27 -9.75 15.42
C LEU A 389 36.95 -8.92 16.53
N ALA A 390 38.22 -8.55 16.35
CA ALA A 390 39.01 -7.79 17.31
C ALA A 390 38.85 -6.25 17.19
N LEU A 391 37.93 -5.75 16.36
CA LEU A 391 37.69 -4.32 16.24
C LEU A 391 37.31 -3.69 17.61
N PRO A 392 37.82 -2.51 17.95
CA PRO A 392 37.52 -1.86 19.24
C PRO A 392 36.11 -1.24 19.27
N GLY A 393 35.58 -1.02 20.48
CA GLY A 393 34.27 -0.37 20.69
C GLY A 393 33.09 -1.30 20.42
N GLU A 394 32.20 -0.93 19.49
CA GLU A 394 31.09 -1.80 19.07
C GLU A 394 31.51 -3.02 18.23
N GLY A 395 32.80 -3.09 17.88
CA GLY A 395 33.50 -4.28 17.45
C GLY A 395 33.07 -4.85 16.11
N ALA A 396 32.56 -6.07 16.10
CA ALA A 396 32.34 -6.84 14.87
C ALA A 396 30.95 -6.64 14.25
N VAL A 397 29.91 -6.51 15.09
CA VAL A 397 28.51 -6.52 14.64
C VAL A 397 28.17 -5.28 13.82
N SER A 398 28.54 -4.09 14.30
CA SER A 398 28.32 -2.84 13.55
C SER A 398 29.09 -2.83 12.23
N HIS A 399 30.28 -3.43 12.19
CA HIS A 399 31.05 -3.60 10.94
C HIS A 399 30.35 -4.57 9.96
N ALA A 400 29.89 -5.73 10.44
CA ALA A 400 29.12 -6.68 9.63
C ALA A 400 27.85 -6.05 9.06
N ARG A 401 27.11 -5.29 9.88
CA ARG A 401 25.92 -4.54 9.43
C ARG A 401 26.24 -3.54 8.32
N ARG A 402 27.35 -2.80 8.43
CA ARG A 402 27.78 -1.88 7.36
C ARG A 402 28.11 -2.61 6.06
N LEU A 403 28.79 -3.75 6.13
CA LEU A 403 29.08 -4.56 4.95
C LEU A 403 27.80 -5.10 4.30
N VAL A 404 26.89 -5.67 5.10
CA VAL A 404 25.60 -6.16 4.62
C VAL A 404 24.78 -5.04 3.99
N ALA A 405 24.66 -3.88 4.65
CA ALA A 405 23.90 -2.75 4.10
C ALA A 405 24.40 -2.26 2.73
N ARG A 406 25.70 -2.36 2.47
CA ARG A 406 26.32 -1.89 1.22
C ARG A 406 26.33 -2.94 0.11
N ARG A 407 26.56 -4.20 0.48
CA ARG A 407 26.81 -5.30 -0.46
C ARG A 407 25.58 -6.16 -0.72
N CYS A 408 24.63 -6.20 0.21
CA CYS A 408 23.52 -7.12 0.16
C CYS A 408 22.15 -6.46 -0.03
N LEU A 409 21.95 -5.24 0.45
CA LEU A 409 20.62 -4.66 0.53
C LEU A 409 20.33 -3.70 -0.62
N TYR A 410 19.18 -3.88 -1.25
CA TYR A 410 18.69 -3.05 -2.35
C TYR A 410 17.25 -2.63 -2.05
N GLY A 411 16.84 -1.47 -2.54
CA GLY A 411 15.47 -1.01 -2.31
C GLY A 411 14.99 0.04 -3.29
N ALA A 412 13.68 0.03 -3.52
CA ALA A 412 13.00 1.02 -4.35
C ALA A 412 11.78 1.57 -3.61
N ASP A 413 11.54 2.86 -3.75
CA ASP A 413 10.29 3.48 -3.33
C ASP A 413 9.90 4.64 -4.25
N LYS A 414 8.59 4.80 -4.49
CA LYS A 414 8.04 5.89 -5.31
C LYS A 414 8.10 7.24 -4.59
N ASN A 415 8.14 7.25 -3.27
CA ASN A 415 8.21 8.46 -2.46
C ASN A 415 9.68 8.80 -2.14
N PRO A 416 10.23 9.94 -2.62
CA PRO A 416 11.62 10.31 -2.37
C PRO A 416 11.94 10.55 -0.88
N PHE A 417 10.95 10.92 -0.06
CA PHE A 417 11.14 11.07 1.38
C PHE A 417 11.30 9.71 2.08
N ALA A 418 10.56 8.69 1.63
CA ALA A 418 10.71 7.33 2.14
C ALA A 418 12.11 6.78 1.86
N VAL A 419 12.63 7.03 0.64
CA VAL A 419 14.02 6.69 0.27
C VAL A 419 15.05 7.38 1.16
N SER A 420 14.93 8.70 1.33
CA SER A 420 15.83 9.48 2.21
C SER A 420 15.83 8.94 3.64
N LEU A 421 14.65 8.54 4.12
CA LEU A 421 14.48 7.99 5.45
C LEU A 421 15.08 6.58 5.59
N ALA A 422 14.88 5.71 4.61
CA ALA A 422 15.47 4.37 4.62
C ALA A 422 17.01 4.43 4.69
N ARG A 423 17.62 5.36 3.95
CA ARG A 423 19.08 5.61 3.98
C ARG A 423 19.56 6.02 5.39
N LEU A 424 18.86 6.96 6.03
CA LEU A 424 19.20 7.41 7.38
C LEU A 424 18.95 6.33 8.43
N SER A 425 17.88 5.56 8.28
CA SER A 425 17.54 4.46 9.20
C SER A 425 18.63 3.39 9.17
N LEU A 426 19.13 3.02 7.98
CA LEU A 426 20.30 2.14 7.87
C LEU A 426 21.57 2.78 8.44
N TRP A 427 21.81 4.07 8.23
CA TRP A 427 22.96 4.77 8.82
C TRP A 427 22.96 4.67 10.36
N LEU A 428 21.79 4.87 10.99
CA LEU A 428 21.58 4.73 12.43
C LEU A 428 21.77 3.28 12.91
N VAL A 429 21.15 2.31 12.22
CA VAL A 429 21.22 0.87 12.61
C VAL A 429 22.62 0.28 12.47
N THR A 430 23.38 0.76 11.48
CA THR A 430 24.76 0.32 11.21
C THR A 430 25.82 1.13 11.95
N ARG A 431 25.39 2.20 12.64
CA ARG A 431 26.25 3.14 13.37
C ARG A 431 27.44 3.61 12.55
N ALA A 432 27.18 4.02 11.32
CA ALA A 432 28.19 4.41 10.35
C ALA A 432 28.70 5.84 10.60
N GLN A 433 29.12 6.13 11.83
CA GLN A 433 29.54 7.45 12.30
C GLN A 433 30.78 8.00 11.57
N ASP A 434 31.45 7.23 10.72
CA ASP A 434 32.59 7.69 9.92
C ASP A 434 32.25 7.78 8.41
N GLU A 435 31.03 7.37 8.04
CA GLU A 435 30.55 7.37 6.66
C GLU A 435 29.59 8.54 6.38
N PRO A 436 29.47 8.96 5.11
CA PRO A 436 28.43 9.89 4.69
C PRO A 436 27.06 9.20 4.69
N PHE A 437 25.98 10.00 4.75
CA PHE A 437 24.61 9.50 4.61
C PHE A 437 24.32 8.89 3.23
N THR A 438 25.18 9.16 2.24
CA THR A 438 25.08 8.66 0.87
C THR A 438 25.66 7.25 0.68
N PHE A 439 26.12 6.58 1.74
CA PHE A 439 26.87 5.30 1.65
C PHE A 439 26.06 4.12 1.07
N VAL A 440 24.74 4.27 0.90
CA VAL A 440 23.83 3.29 0.29
C VAL A 440 23.02 3.86 -0.89
N ASP A 441 23.40 5.03 -1.43
CA ASP A 441 22.68 5.68 -2.54
C ASP A 441 22.72 4.88 -3.85
N HIS A 442 23.73 4.03 -4.03
CA HIS A 442 23.84 3.11 -5.17
C HIS A 442 22.75 2.03 -5.13
N ALA A 443 22.27 1.67 -3.94
CA ALA A 443 21.39 0.53 -3.73
C ALA A 443 19.95 0.89 -3.35
N LEU A 444 19.75 2.03 -2.66
CA LEU A 444 18.41 2.54 -2.31
C LEU A 444 18.01 3.68 -3.26
N ARG A 445 17.04 3.41 -4.14
CA ARG A 445 16.76 4.21 -5.33
C ARG A 445 15.31 4.71 -5.37
N HIS A 446 15.10 5.92 -5.88
CA HIS A 446 13.78 6.53 -6.03
C HIS A 446 13.15 6.17 -7.39
N GLY A 447 11.94 5.63 -7.35
CA GLY A 447 11.10 5.38 -8.52
C GLY A 447 9.99 4.37 -8.27
N ASP A 448 9.02 4.32 -9.17
CA ASP A 448 7.94 3.35 -9.17
C ASP A 448 8.47 2.01 -9.72
N SER A 449 8.68 1.04 -8.82
CA SER A 449 9.31 -0.24 -9.13
C SER A 449 8.49 -1.16 -10.04
N LEU A 450 7.21 -0.84 -10.28
CA LEU A 450 6.32 -1.50 -11.25
C LEU A 450 6.36 -0.83 -12.63
N VAL A 451 6.92 0.37 -12.76
CA VAL A 451 7.01 1.13 -14.02
C VAL A 451 8.46 1.23 -14.46
N GLY A 452 8.82 0.56 -15.54
CA GLY A 452 10.16 0.64 -16.10
C GLY A 452 10.39 -0.36 -17.22
N LEU A 453 11.57 -0.30 -17.82
CA LEU A 453 11.95 -1.10 -18.98
C LEU A 453 13.09 -2.04 -18.63
N ASP A 454 13.12 -3.20 -19.27
CA ASP A 454 14.29 -4.09 -19.29
C ASP A 454 15.31 -3.64 -20.36
N LEU A 455 16.47 -4.31 -20.43
CA LEU A 455 17.53 -3.96 -21.38
C LEU A 455 17.13 -4.16 -22.84
N ALA A 456 16.33 -5.19 -23.15
CA ALA A 456 15.90 -5.43 -24.52
C ALA A 456 14.95 -4.34 -25.01
N GLN A 457 14.02 -3.93 -24.15
CA GLN A 457 13.11 -2.81 -24.36
C GLN A 457 13.85 -1.47 -24.49
N LEU A 458 14.86 -1.22 -23.65
CA LEU A 458 15.70 -0.03 -23.73
C LEU A 458 16.48 0.03 -25.06
N ARG A 459 17.13 -1.08 -25.44
CA ARG A 459 17.90 -1.20 -26.69
C ARG A 459 17.04 -1.12 -27.95
N GLY A 460 15.80 -1.59 -27.88
CA GLY A 460 14.81 -1.46 -28.94
C GLY A 460 14.03 -0.13 -28.92
N PHE A 461 14.28 0.74 -27.94
CA PHE A 461 13.54 1.99 -27.68
C PHE A 461 12.01 1.77 -27.70
N HIS A 462 11.54 0.72 -27.03
CA HIS A 462 10.15 0.31 -27.05
C HIS A 462 9.71 -0.35 -25.74
N TRP A 463 8.52 0.00 -25.25
CA TRP A 463 7.86 -0.70 -24.14
C TRP A 463 7.39 -2.15 -24.47
N LYS A 464 7.49 -2.61 -25.71
CA LYS A 464 7.30 -4.02 -26.12
C LYS A 464 8.68 -4.58 -26.46
N PRO A 465 8.93 -5.89 -26.27
CA PRO A 465 10.12 -6.52 -26.85
C PRO A 465 10.22 -6.18 -28.34
N ALA A 466 11.33 -5.59 -28.74
CA ALA A 466 11.57 -5.11 -30.10
C ALA A 466 13.02 -5.40 -30.50
N ALA A 467 13.29 -5.43 -31.80
CA ALA A 467 14.65 -5.60 -32.30
C ALA A 467 15.55 -4.44 -31.82
N PRO A 468 16.79 -4.73 -31.39
CA PRO A 468 17.73 -3.72 -30.95
C PRO A 468 18.01 -2.71 -32.07
N ALA A 469 18.03 -1.42 -31.72
CA ALA A 469 18.36 -0.34 -32.64
C ALA A 469 19.72 0.26 -32.24
N ARG A 470 20.67 0.26 -33.20
CA ARG A 470 22.09 0.49 -32.95
C ARG A 470 22.42 1.76 -32.15
N PRO A 471 21.86 2.96 -32.44
CA PRO A 471 22.19 4.17 -31.67
C PRO A 471 21.82 4.06 -30.19
N PHE A 472 20.71 3.40 -29.88
CA PHE A 472 20.27 3.19 -28.50
C PHE A 472 21.10 2.10 -27.82
N CYS A 473 21.44 1.02 -28.53
CA CYS A 473 22.31 -0.02 -27.99
C CYS A 473 23.65 0.55 -27.53
N GLU A 474 24.33 1.28 -28.42
CA GLU A 474 25.62 1.90 -28.12
C GLU A 474 25.50 2.87 -26.92
N ALA A 475 24.47 3.71 -26.87
CA ALA A 475 24.26 4.66 -25.78
C ALA A 475 23.99 3.98 -24.43
N ILE A 476 23.14 2.93 -24.41
CA ILE A 476 22.80 2.17 -23.20
C ILE A 476 24.00 1.37 -22.72
N ASP A 477 24.68 0.65 -23.61
CA ASP A 477 25.77 -0.26 -23.23
C ASP A 477 26.99 0.54 -22.70
N VAL A 478 27.32 1.69 -23.30
CA VAL A 478 28.38 2.58 -22.81
C VAL A 478 28.03 3.15 -21.43
N ALA A 479 26.80 3.61 -21.23
CA ALA A 479 26.34 4.15 -19.95
C ALA A 479 26.41 3.10 -18.83
N VAL A 480 25.89 1.91 -19.10
CA VAL A 480 25.89 0.79 -18.14
C VAL A 480 27.32 0.32 -17.84
N ALA A 481 28.17 0.16 -18.85
CA ALA A 481 29.57 -0.25 -18.64
C ALA A 481 30.34 0.76 -17.78
N ARG A 482 30.17 2.07 -18.03
CA ARG A 482 30.81 3.12 -17.24
C ARG A 482 30.32 3.15 -15.80
N ALA A 483 29.01 2.98 -15.59
CA ALA A 483 28.44 2.95 -14.25
C ALA A 483 28.92 1.74 -13.43
N LEU A 484 28.99 0.56 -14.05
CA LEU A 484 29.53 -0.66 -13.42
C LEU A 484 30.99 -0.48 -13.00
N GLU A 485 31.82 0.08 -13.89
CA GLU A 485 33.22 0.35 -13.59
C GLU A 485 33.37 1.27 -12.36
N LEU A 486 32.59 2.35 -12.31
CA LEU A 486 32.59 3.28 -11.17
C LEU A 486 32.08 2.63 -9.88
N ARG A 487 31.05 1.76 -9.96
CA ARG A 487 30.52 1.03 -8.81
C ARG A 487 31.50 -0.04 -8.29
N ARG A 488 32.29 -0.68 -9.15
CA ARG A 488 33.37 -1.61 -8.72
C ARG A 488 34.43 -0.88 -7.93
N ARG A 489 34.93 0.25 -8.45
CA ARG A 489 35.89 1.09 -7.74
C ARG A 489 35.36 1.57 -6.39
N LEU A 490 34.07 1.92 -6.31
CA LEU A 490 33.40 2.28 -5.06
C LEU A 490 33.37 1.12 -4.04
N ALA A 491 33.18 -0.11 -4.52
CA ALA A 491 33.20 -1.31 -3.69
C ALA A 491 34.62 -1.66 -3.21
N GLU A 492 35.65 -1.53 -4.05
CA GLU A 492 37.05 -1.76 -3.67
C GLU A 492 37.53 -0.78 -2.58
N ASP A 493 37.17 0.50 -2.70
CA ASP A 493 37.43 1.56 -1.70
C ASP A 493 36.67 1.36 -0.37
N ALA A 494 35.67 0.46 -0.35
CA ALA A 494 34.94 0.07 0.85
C ALA A 494 35.71 -0.89 1.75
N GLU A 495 36.44 -1.83 1.12
CA GLU A 495 36.96 -3.02 1.78
C GLU A 495 38.31 -2.80 2.46
N HIS A 496 38.99 -1.69 2.14
CA HIS A 496 40.28 -1.30 2.69
C HIS A 496 40.17 -0.02 3.54
N PRO A 497 39.53 -0.07 4.73
CA PRO A 497 39.51 1.07 5.64
C PRO A 497 40.95 1.47 5.99
N ALA A 498 41.21 2.78 6.09
CA ALA A 498 42.54 3.31 6.39
C ALA A 498 43.13 2.75 7.70
N SER A 499 42.28 2.27 8.62
CA SER A 499 42.68 1.60 9.87
C SER A 499 43.37 0.24 9.67
N LEU A 500 43.25 -0.39 8.49
CA LEU A 500 43.93 -1.64 8.15
C LEU A 500 45.21 -1.43 7.31
N ARG A 501 45.54 -0.19 6.94
CA ARG A 501 46.79 0.11 6.23
C ARG A 501 47.93 0.23 7.25
N ASN A 502 48.96 -0.59 7.06
CA ASN A 502 50.21 -0.49 7.82
C ASN A 502 50.85 0.89 7.51
N PRO A 503 51.12 1.77 8.50
CA PRO A 503 51.59 3.14 8.29
C PRO A 503 53.00 3.27 7.65
N GLY A 504 53.58 2.19 7.12
CA GLY A 504 54.92 2.15 6.52
C GLY A 504 54.98 1.62 5.08
N GLY A 505 53.87 1.53 4.35
CA GLY A 505 53.87 1.15 2.93
C GLY A 505 54.13 2.34 2.00
N PRO A 506 54.86 2.18 0.88
CA PRO A 506 55.19 3.28 -0.02
C PRO A 506 53.96 3.83 -0.73
N ASP A 507 53.81 5.16 -0.73
CA ASP A 507 52.76 5.90 -1.44
C ASP A 507 52.86 5.69 -2.96
N ILE A 508 51.72 5.40 -3.60
CA ILE A 508 51.60 5.30 -5.05
C ILE A 508 51.44 6.73 -5.61
N PRO A 509 52.12 7.12 -6.71
CA PRO A 509 52.10 8.51 -7.18
C PRO A 509 50.72 8.92 -7.72
N GLU A 510 50.23 10.08 -7.26
CA GLU A 510 49.04 10.76 -7.77
C GLU A 510 49.29 11.31 -9.18
N GLY A 511 48.40 11.02 -10.12
CA GLY A 511 48.48 11.49 -11.52
C GLY A 511 47.78 12.84 -11.73
N ASP A 512 48.48 13.74 -12.43
CA ASP A 512 48.16 15.10 -12.87
C ASP A 512 46.67 15.54 -12.90
N GLU A 513 46.30 16.43 -11.97
CA GLU A 513 45.02 17.15 -11.89
C GLU A 513 44.84 18.31 -12.92
N ALA A 514 45.74 18.43 -13.89
CA ALA A 514 45.83 19.61 -14.75
C ALA A 514 44.78 19.71 -15.88
N GLN A 515 43.83 18.77 -16.01
CA GLN A 515 42.86 18.72 -17.13
C GLN A 515 41.37 18.92 -16.76
N LEU A 516 41.07 19.43 -15.56
CA LEU A 516 39.68 19.64 -15.10
C LEU A 516 39.06 20.99 -15.57
N PRO A 517 37.74 21.04 -15.87
CA PRO A 517 37.02 22.28 -16.13
C PRO A 517 36.93 23.17 -14.89
N ALA A 518 36.98 24.49 -15.09
CA ALA A 518 37.14 25.51 -14.04
C ALA A 518 36.05 25.52 -12.94
N SER A 519 34.89 24.90 -13.17
CA SER A 519 33.79 24.80 -12.20
C SER A 519 34.03 23.82 -11.04
N LEU A 520 35.11 23.04 -11.08
CA LEU A 520 35.43 22.01 -10.07
C LEU A 520 36.65 22.35 -9.20
N ARG A 521 37.24 23.54 -9.34
CA ARG A 521 38.35 23.99 -8.47
C ARG A 521 37.80 24.67 -7.22
N ASN A 522 38.24 24.20 -6.05
CA ASN A 522 37.90 24.78 -4.74
C ASN A 522 38.69 26.08 -4.51
N PRO A 523 38.06 27.26 -4.36
CA PRO A 523 38.76 28.49 -4.05
C PRO A 523 38.85 28.65 -2.52
N GLY A 524 39.90 28.11 -1.90
CA GLY A 524 40.25 28.46 -0.51
C GLY A 524 40.60 27.28 0.39
N GLY A 525 41.89 26.99 0.47
CA GLY A 525 42.49 26.13 1.49
C GLY A 525 43.88 25.67 1.03
N PRO A 526 44.93 25.74 1.86
CA PRO A 526 46.25 25.27 1.47
C PRO A 526 46.23 23.75 1.26
N ASP A 527 46.88 23.30 0.19
CA ASP A 527 47.16 21.90 -0.11
C ASP A 527 47.95 21.27 1.05
N VAL A 528 47.31 20.35 1.78
CA VAL A 528 47.90 19.55 2.85
C VAL A 528 47.54 18.08 2.58
N PRO A 529 48.46 17.12 2.78
CA PRO A 529 48.36 15.77 2.21
C PRO A 529 47.07 15.03 2.54
N GLU A 530 46.54 14.29 1.55
CA GLU A 530 45.28 13.53 1.58
C GLU A 530 45.32 12.23 2.41
N GLY A 531 45.93 12.24 3.60
CA GLY A 531 45.99 11.08 4.49
C GLY A 531 44.77 11.00 5.43
N GLY A 532 44.02 9.88 5.40
CA GLY A 532 43.05 9.50 6.46
C GLY A 532 41.63 9.10 5.99
N ASP A 533 40.80 8.68 6.96
CA ASP A 533 39.46 8.11 6.74
C ASP A 533 38.47 9.11 6.08
N ALA A 534 38.60 10.40 6.39
CA ALA A 534 37.80 11.47 5.80
C ALA A 534 38.06 11.69 4.29
N GLY A 535 39.27 11.37 3.79
CA GLY A 535 39.60 11.42 2.37
C GLY A 535 38.94 10.29 1.59
N ALA A 536 38.91 9.09 2.18
CA ALA A 536 38.23 7.92 1.60
C ALA A 536 36.72 8.14 1.44
N ALA A 537 36.06 8.67 2.48
CA ALA A 537 34.63 9.00 2.41
C ALA A 537 34.28 9.98 1.27
N ARG A 538 35.12 11.00 1.03
CA ARG A 538 34.93 11.97 -0.07
C ARG A 538 35.10 11.35 -1.43
N ARG A 539 36.13 10.51 -1.62
CA ARG A 539 36.34 9.77 -2.88
C ARG A 539 35.16 8.84 -3.19
N ARG A 540 34.66 8.12 -2.19
CA ARG A 540 33.46 7.26 -2.33
C ARG A 540 32.23 8.06 -2.77
N ALA A 541 31.94 9.20 -2.12
CA ALA A 541 30.82 10.05 -2.50
C ALA A 541 30.94 10.59 -3.95
N ARG A 542 32.17 10.92 -4.39
CA ARG A 542 32.44 11.35 -5.77
C ARG A 542 32.17 10.23 -6.79
N LEU A 543 32.70 9.02 -6.55
CA LEU A 543 32.50 7.88 -7.45
C LEU A 543 31.02 7.52 -7.59
N ALA A 544 30.25 7.58 -6.49
CA ALA A 544 28.81 7.36 -6.53
C ALA A 544 28.08 8.38 -7.42
N LYS A 545 28.43 9.67 -7.30
CA LYS A 545 27.86 10.73 -8.14
C LYS A 545 28.20 10.54 -9.63
N GLU A 546 29.46 10.25 -9.95
CA GLU A 546 29.88 10.00 -11.33
C GLU A 546 29.16 8.78 -11.93
N ALA A 547 28.88 7.75 -11.13
CA ALA A 547 28.13 6.57 -11.59
C ALA A 547 26.68 6.91 -11.94
N ASP A 548 26.03 7.77 -11.14
CA ASP A 548 24.67 8.22 -11.42
C ASP A 548 24.57 9.14 -12.64
N GLU A 549 25.56 10.01 -12.83
CA GLU A 549 25.69 10.83 -14.04
C GLU A 549 25.90 9.97 -15.29
N ALA A 550 26.69 8.90 -15.19
CA ALA A 550 26.90 7.96 -16.30
C ALA A 550 25.59 7.29 -16.75
N ILE A 551 24.69 6.94 -15.82
CA ILE A 551 23.38 6.35 -16.11
C ILE A 551 22.35 7.38 -16.60
N ALA A 552 22.48 8.65 -16.24
CA ALA A 552 21.48 9.68 -16.52
C ALA A 552 21.08 9.75 -18.00
N ARG A 553 22.05 9.56 -18.92
CA ARG A 553 21.80 9.48 -20.36
C ARG A 553 20.87 8.32 -20.74
N ALA A 554 21.14 7.12 -20.23
CA ALA A 554 20.34 5.92 -20.48
C ALA A 554 18.95 6.03 -19.86
N ARG A 555 18.86 6.62 -18.66
CA ARG A 555 17.60 6.88 -17.95
C ARG A 555 16.69 7.79 -18.76
N LEU A 556 17.23 8.88 -19.33
CA LEU A 556 16.47 9.78 -20.20
C LEU A 556 15.85 9.03 -21.39
N LEU A 557 16.61 8.15 -22.06
CA LEU A 557 16.08 7.35 -23.17
C LEU A 557 14.92 6.44 -22.72
N GLY A 558 15.05 5.80 -21.56
CA GLY A 558 13.99 4.97 -20.97
C GLY A 558 12.74 5.78 -20.62
N ASP A 559 12.92 6.93 -19.97
CA ASP A 559 11.83 7.83 -19.59
C ASP A 559 11.08 8.37 -20.81
N LEU A 560 11.76 8.63 -21.93
CA LEU A 560 11.10 9.06 -23.17
C LEU A 560 10.13 7.99 -23.70
N VAL A 561 10.55 6.72 -23.67
CA VAL A 561 9.71 5.59 -24.11
C VAL A 561 8.52 5.39 -23.16
N VAL A 562 8.75 5.38 -21.85
CA VAL A 562 7.68 5.26 -20.85
C VAL A 562 6.72 6.44 -20.99
N GLY A 563 7.23 7.65 -21.09
CA GLY A 563 6.40 8.85 -21.24
C GLY A 563 5.56 8.85 -22.53
N ALA A 564 6.01 8.23 -23.62
CA ALA A 564 5.20 8.08 -24.83
C ALA A 564 4.01 7.13 -24.61
N PHE A 565 4.16 6.09 -23.78
CA PHE A 565 3.04 5.24 -23.38
C PHE A 565 2.00 6.03 -22.58
N PHE A 566 2.45 6.86 -21.64
CA PHE A 566 1.59 7.65 -20.76
C PHE A 566 1.07 8.95 -21.40
N ALA A 567 1.50 9.30 -22.61
CA ALA A 567 1.01 10.48 -23.32
C ALA A 567 -0.40 10.29 -23.92
N HIS A 568 -0.79 9.04 -24.23
CA HIS A 568 -2.02 8.76 -24.97
C HIS A 568 -2.73 7.48 -24.50
N GLU A 569 -4.05 7.40 -24.71
CA GLU A 569 -4.87 6.22 -24.37
C GLU A 569 -4.79 5.12 -25.44
N LYS A 570 -4.72 5.48 -26.73
CA LYS A 570 -4.77 4.53 -27.86
C LYS A 570 -3.38 4.07 -28.26
N ASP A 571 -3.21 2.76 -28.51
CA ASP A 571 -1.91 2.16 -28.86
C ASP A 571 -1.29 2.80 -30.11
N ARG A 572 -2.11 3.14 -31.12
CA ARG A 572 -1.66 3.82 -32.35
C ARG A 572 -1.04 5.20 -32.06
N ASP A 573 -1.64 5.97 -31.16
CA ASP A 573 -1.18 7.32 -30.86
C ASP A 573 0.04 7.29 -29.94
N ARG A 574 0.10 6.35 -28.98
CA ARG A 574 1.32 6.04 -28.21
C ARG A 574 2.49 5.76 -29.15
N GLN A 575 2.26 4.88 -30.13
CA GLN A 575 3.26 4.45 -31.10
C GLN A 575 3.82 5.63 -31.90
N LYS A 576 2.95 6.52 -32.41
CA LYS A 576 3.38 7.74 -33.11
C LYS A 576 4.21 8.67 -32.22
N GLU A 577 3.79 8.89 -30.98
CA GLU A 577 4.51 9.76 -30.05
C GLU A 577 5.89 9.16 -29.69
N ARG A 578 5.99 7.84 -29.57
CA ARG A 578 7.28 7.15 -29.39
C ARG A 578 8.20 7.37 -30.58
N ASP A 579 7.68 7.23 -31.81
CA ASP A 579 8.46 7.40 -33.03
C ASP A 579 9.01 8.84 -33.15
N ARG A 580 8.18 9.84 -32.85
CA ARG A 580 8.63 11.24 -32.73
C ARG A 580 9.76 11.40 -31.71
N ARG A 581 9.62 10.83 -30.50
CA ARG A 581 10.66 10.91 -29.46
C ARG A 581 11.93 10.16 -29.85
N ALA A 582 11.81 9.07 -30.60
CA ALA A 582 12.94 8.31 -31.12
C ALA A 582 13.76 9.15 -32.12
N GLU A 583 13.10 9.89 -33.02
CA GLU A 583 13.76 10.80 -33.96
C GLU A 583 14.55 11.89 -33.23
N LEU A 584 13.94 12.54 -32.24
CA LEU A 584 14.60 13.55 -31.40
C LEU A 584 15.79 12.98 -30.63
N ALA A 585 15.62 11.79 -30.05
CA ALA A 585 16.68 11.11 -29.32
C ALA A 585 17.85 10.73 -30.25
N ILE A 586 17.58 10.19 -31.45
CA ILE A 586 18.62 9.84 -32.43
C ILE A 586 19.38 11.09 -32.89
N ALA A 587 18.68 12.20 -33.16
CA ALA A 587 19.32 13.46 -33.51
C ALA A 587 20.26 13.94 -32.39
N TRP A 588 19.80 13.89 -31.14
CA TRP A 588 20.62 14.21 -29.97
C TRP A 588 21.85 13.29 -29.83
N LEU A 589 21.65 11.96 -29.94
CA LEU A 589 22.75 10.99 -29.82
C LEU A 589 23.83 11.20 -30.89
N ARG A 590 23.45 11.58 -32.12
CA ARG A 590 24.38 11.91 -33.21
C ARG A 590 25.10 13.24 -33.01
N GLY A 591 24.45 14.22 -32.40
CA GLY A 591 25.01 15.54 -32.15
C GLY A 591 26.09 15.58 -31.06
N GLY A 592 26.09 14.61 -30.13
CA GLY A 592 27.13 14.46 -29.11
C GLY A 592 27.11 15.50 -27.97
N GLY A 593 26.20 16.47 -28.00
CA GLY A 593 26.02 17.51 -26.98
C GLY A 593 25.06 17.13 -25.83
N PRO A 594 24.79 18.05 -24.88
CA PRO A 594 23.77 17.85 -23.86
C PRO A 594 22.37 17.69 -24.47
N PRO A 595 21.43 17.02 -23.78
CA PRO A 595 20.06 16.86 -24.27
C PRO A 595 19.38 18.22 -24.46
N SER A 596 18.52 18.33 -25.47
CA SER A 596 17.74 19.54 -25.69
C SER A 596 16.74 19.78 -24.56
N GLU A 597 16.37 21.05 -24.36
CA GLU A 597 15.35 21.43 -23.37
C GLU A 597 14.01 20.74 -23.64
N GLU A 598 13.68 20.43 -24.90
CA GLU A 598 12.49 19.66 -25.25
C GLU A 598 12.52 18.25 -24.64
N LEU A 599 13.64 17.51 -24.78
CA LEU A 599 13.78 16.17 -24.20
C LEU A 599 13.74 16.19 -22.68
N LEU A 600 14.43 17.16 -22.07
CA LEU A 600 14.43 17.35 -20.61
C LEU A 600 13.03 17.71 -20.09
N SER A 601 12.27 18.53 -20.83
CA SER A 601 10.89 18.87 -20.47
C SER A 601 9.96 17.66 -20.52
N MET A 602 10.15 16.75 -21.48
CA MET A 602 9.38 15.50 -21.58
C MET A 602 9.68 14.56 -20.41
N GLN A 603 10.94 14.48 -19.98
CA GLN A 603 11.34 13.70 -18.81
C GLN A 603 10.76 14.30 -17.53
N ARG A 604 10.88 15.61 -17.32
CA ARG A 604 10.31 16.29 -16.14
C ARG A 604 8.80 16.13 -16.09
N ALA A 605 8.10 16.27 -17.22
CA ALA A 605 6.65 16.05 -17.28
C ALA A 605 6.23 14.63 -16.83
N LEU A 606 7.05 13.61 -17.11
CA LEU A 606 6.82 12.24 -16.63
C LEU A 606 7.16 12.11 -15.14
N ARG A 607 8.36 12.50 -14.72
CA ARG A 607 8.89 12.20 -13.38
C ARG A 607 8.37 13.12 -12.28
N GLU A 608 8.10 14.38 -12.60
CA GLU A 608 7.69 15.44 -11.66
C GLU A 608 6.19 15.80 -11.82
N GLY A 609 5.56 15.34 -12.90
CA GLY A 609 4.19 15.68 -13.24
C GLY A 609 4.05 17.08 -13.86
N ALA A 610 2.90 17.35 -14.48
CA ALA A 610 2.55 18.67 -15.00
C ALA A 610 1.39 19.25 -14.18
N PRO A 611 1.31 20.58 -13.98
CA PRO A 611 0.17 21.21 -13.31
C PRO A 611 -1.16 20.83 -13.99
N GLY A 612 -2.08 20.23 -13.22
CA GLY A 612 -3.37 19.73 -13.74
C GLY A 612 -3.28 18.47 -14.62
N GLY A 613 -2.09 17.87 -14.76
CA GLY A 613 -1.83 16.63 -15.47
C GLY A 613 -1.95 15.38 -14.58
N PRO A 614 -1.63 14.19 -15.12
CA PRO A 614 -1.57 12.96 -14.34
C PRO A 614 -0.50 13.04 -13.24
N PRO A 615 -0.63 12.23 -12.17
CA PRO A 615 0.33 12.23 -11.08
C PRO A 615 1.75 11.85 -11.55
N PRO A 616 2.80 12.30 -10.85
CA PRO A 616 4.18 11.99 -11.19
C PRO A 616 4.44 10.48 -11.25
N LEU A 617 5.18 10.06 -12.28
CA LEU A 617 5.52 8.67 -12.55
C LEU A 617 7.04 8.53 -12.76
N PRO A 618 7.84 8.58 -11.67
CA PRO A 618 9.28 8.37 -11.76
C PRO A 618 9.57 6.92 -12.15
N ALA A 619 9.83 6.65 -13.44
CA ALA A 619 10.08 5.30 -13.90
C ALA A 619 11.37 4.73 -13.28
N PHE A 620 11.29 3.45 -12.90
CA PHE A 620 12.36 2.64 -12.33
C PHE A 620 12.83 1.58 -13.34
N HIS A 621 13.80 1.94 -14.17
CA HIS A 621 14.43 1.02 -15.11
C HIS A 621 15.42 0.12 -14.38
N TRP A 622 14.95 -1.00 -13.84
CA TRP A 622 15.72 -1.90 -12.97
C TRP A 622 17.17 -2.16 -13.42
N PRO A 623 17.47 -2.49 -14.68
CA PRO A 623 18.85 -2.73 -15.12
C PRO A 623 19.74 -1.49 -15.19
N LEU A 624 19.14 -0.29 -15.18
CA LEU A 624 19.86 0.99 -15.14
C LEU A 624 20.06 1.49 -13.71
N GLU A 625 19.08 1.27 -12.83
CA GLU A 625 19.17 1.72 -11.44
C GLU A 625 20.10 0.84 -10.60
N LEU A 626 20.11 -0.47 -10.88
CA LEU A 626 20.91 -1.48 -10.17
C LEU A 626 21.77 -2.32 -11.13
N PRO A 627 22.63 -1.73 -11.97
CA PRO A 627 23.30 -2.43 -13.07
C PRO A 627 24.14 -3.64 -12.62
N GLU A 628 24.75 -3.58 -11.44
CA GLU A 628 25.56 -4.66 -10.85
C GLU A 628 24.76 -5.95 -10.64
N VAL A 629 23.46 -5.83 -10.37
CA VAL A 629 22.56 -6.98 -10.18
C VAL A 629 22.25 -7.68 -11.50
N PHE A 630 22.35 -6.99 -12.64
CA PHE A 630 21.91 -7.52 -13.94
C PHE A 630 23.06 -7.90 -14.88
N GLN A 631 24.28 -7.38 -14.68
CA GLN A 631 25.35 -7.47 -15.70
C GLN A 631 26.60 -8.23 -15.28
N GLU A 632 26.93 -8.37 -13.99
CA GLU A 632 28.13 -9.11 -13.55
C GLU A 632 27.98 -10.63 -13.73
N PRO A 633 29.04 -11.43 -13.99
CA PRO A 633 29.00 -12.90 -14.07
C PRO A 633 28.95 -13.58 -12.69
N HIS A 634 28.40 -14.82 -12.59
CA HIS A 634 28.39 -15.61 -11.34
C HIS A 634 29.67 -16.45 -11.32
N PRO A 635 30.41 -16.55 -10.20
CA PRO A 635 31.61 -17.39 -10.14
C PRO A 635 31.33 -18.86 -10.50
N ASP A 636 30.15 -19.36 -10.11
CA ASP A 636 29.71 -20.74 -10.37
C ASP A 636 29.10 -20.96 -11.77
N GLU A 637 29.13 -19.97 -12.67
CA GLU A 637 28.67 -20.15 -14.06
C GLU A 637 29.86 -20.35 -15.02
N PRO A 638 29.90 -21.46 -15.78
CA PRO A 638 30.92 -21.65 -16.81
C PRO A 638 30.80 -20.54 -17.87
N GLY A 639 31.88 -19.77 -18.04
CA GLY A 639 31.91 -18.62 -18.94
C GLY A 639 31.56 -19.01 -20.37
N GLY A 640 30.45 -18.49 -20.91
CA GLY A 640 30.10 -18.75 -22.31
C GLY A 640 28.76 -18.21 -22.83
N ALA A 641 27.78 -17.88 -21.99
CA ALA A 641 26.47 -17.42 -22.49
C ALA A 641 26.43 -15.91 -22.79
N ARG A 642 26.21 -15.55 -24.06
CA ARG A 642 25.83 -14.19 -24.52
C ARG A 642 24.32 -14.01 -24.38
N GLU A 643 23.92 -13.03 -23.56
CA GLU A 643 22.60 -12.37 -23.35
C GLU A 643 21.25 -13.12 -23.53
N PRO A 644 20.20 -12.78 -22.74
CA PRO A 644 20.18 -11.95 -21.53
C PRO A 644 20.38 -12.81 -20.27
N ARG A 645 21.14 -12.29 -19.30
CA ARG A 645 21.39 -12.95 -18.01
C ARG A 645 20.24 -12.66 -17.04
N PRO A 646 19.73 -13.63 -16.27
CA PRO A 646 18.72 -13.36 -15.24
C PRO A 646 19.29 -12.44 -14.16
N ALA A 647 18.42 -11.60 -13.58
CA ALA A 647 18.75 -10.73 -12.47
C ALA A 647 19.30 -11.53 -11.26
N ARG A 648 20.27 -10.99 -10.52
CA ARG A 648 20.93 -11.66 -9.38
C ARG A 648 20.22 -11.52 -8.03
N LEU A 649 18.98 -11.02 -7.99
CA LEU A 649 18.28 -10.88 -6.72
C LEU A 649 17.99 -12.27 -6.14
N GLY A 650 18.54 -12.52 -4.95
CA GLY A 650 18.37 -13.77 -4.21
C GLY A 650 17.03 -13.77 -3.47
N ALA A 651 16.65 -12.63 -2.88
CA ALA A 651 15.33 -12.50 -2.27
C ALA A 651 14.63 -11.17 -2.51
N PHE A 652 13.31 -11.22 -2.44
CA PHE A 652 12.45 -10.07 -2.20
C PHE A 652 11.76 -10.18 -0.84
N VAL A 653 11.80 -9.10 -0.07
CA VAL A 653 11.10 -8.93 1.21
C VAL A 653 10.37 -7.59 1.23
N GLY A 654 9.25 -7.46 1.94
CA GLY A 654 8.56 -6.15 1.98
C GLY A 654 7.07 -6.21 2.29
N ASN A 655 6.50 -5.01 2.40
CA ASN A 655 5.06 -4.78 2.53
C ASN A 655 4.58 -3.84 1.40
N PRO A 656 4.28 -4.37 0.20
CA PRO A 656 3.75 -3.57 -0.89
C PRO A 656 2.42 -2.88 -0.56
N PRO A 657 2.08 -1.76 -1.22
CA PRO A 657 0.81 -1.06 -1.00
C PRO A 657 -0.42 -1.90 -1.42
N PHE A 658 -1.51 -1.79 -0.66
CA PHE A 658 -2.77 -2.48 -0.95
C PHE A 658 -3.75 -1.55 -1.67
N LEU A 659 -4.08 -1.89 -2.92
CA LEU A 659 -5.01 -1.09 -3.71
C LEU A 659 -5.77 -1.97 -4.70
N GLY A 660 -7.02 -2.29 -4.36
CA GLY A 660 -7.86 -3.19 -5.14
C GLY A 660 -8.48 -2.56 -6.40
N GLY A 661 -8.23 -3.17 -7.55
CA GLY A 661 -8.99 -3.01 -8.79
C GLY A 661 -9.23 -1.57 -9.24
N LYS A 662 -10.51 -1.15 -9.34
CA LYS A 662 -10.90 0.20 -9.81
C LYS A 662 -10.29 1.36 -9.03
N ARG A 663 -9.82 1.12 -7.80
CA ARG A 663 -9.13 2.15 -7.03
C ARG A 663 -7.78 2.52 -7.65
N ILE A 664 -7.10 1.57 -8.31
CA ILE A 664 -5.88 1.85 -9.07
C ILE A 664 -6.15 2.90 -10.14
N SER A 665 -7.19 2.72 -10.97
CA SER A 665 -7.50 3.69 -12.02
C SER A 665 -8.05 5.02 -11.48
N THR A 666 -8.70 5.00 -10.31
CA THR A 666 -9.18 6.21 -9.63
C THR A 666 -8.04 7.04 -9.04
N ASP A 667 -7.07 6.40 -8.41
CA ASP A 667 -6.02 7.07 -7.63
C ASP A 667 -4.74 7.32 -8.48
N HIS A 668 -4.41 6.44 -9.46
CA HIS A 668 -3.24 6.58 -10.33
C HIS A 668 -3.56 6.84 -11.81
N GLY A 669 -4.84 6.81 -12.20
CA GLY A 669 -5.30 7.05 -13.57
C GLY A 669 -5.41 5.78 -14.42
N GLU A 670 -6.23 5.84 -15.47
CA GLU A 670 -6.53 4.71 -16.38
C GLU A 670 -5.27 4.22 -17.14
N LEU A 671 -4.33 5.11 -17.44
CA LEU A 671 -3.09 4.75 -18.14
C LEU A 671 -2.16 3.90 -17.27
N TYR A 672 -2.16 4.12 -15.95
CA TYR A 672 -1.38 3.32 -15.01
C TYR A 672 -1.93 1.90 -14.91
N ALA A 673 -3.26 1.76 -14.79
CA ALA A 673 -3.91 0.45 -14.84
C ALA A 673 -3.59 -0.30 -16.15
N ALA A 674 -3.65 0.40 -17.29
CA ALA A 674 -3.31 -0.18 -18.59
C ALA A 674 -1.83 -0.62 -18.69
N TRP A 675 -0.91 0.07 -18.02
CA TRP A 675 0.50 -0.35 -17.92
C TRP A 675 0.62 -1.67 -17.13
N LEU A 676 -0.01 -1.74 -15.95
CA LEU A 676 0.02 -2.91 -15.08
C LEU A 676 -0.58 -4.16 -15.72
N GLU A 677 -1.70 -4.02 -16.43
CA GLU A 677 -2.31 -5.10 -17.22
C GLU A 677 -1.30 -5.65 -18.24
N ARG A 678 -0.53 -4.78 -18.88
CA ARG A 678 0.42 -5.16 -19.93
C ARG A 678 1.71 -5.77 -19.41
N LEU A 679 2.10 -5.44 -18.18
CA LEU A 679 3.34 -5.91 -17.58
C LEU A 679 3.36 -7.45 -17.49
N HIS A 680 2.24 -8.05 -17.06
CA HIS A 680 2.15 -9.50 -16.81
C HIS A 680 0.81 -10.15 -17.20
N GLY A 681 -0.03 -9.48 -18.01
CA GLY A 681 -1.33 -10.02 -18.44
C GLY A 681 -2.41 -10.03 -17.34
N ALA A 682 -2.28 -9.15 -16.35
CA ALA A 682 -3.19 -9.09 -15.22
C ALA A 682 -4.54 -8.49 -15.59
N THR A 683 -5.58 -8.78 -14.80
CA THR A 683 -6.91 -8.18 -14.98
C THR A 683 -7.01 -6.80 -14.30
N LYS A 684 -7.99 -5.99 -14.73
CA LYS A 684 -8.31 -4.67 -14.15
C LYS A 684 -8.69 -4.67 -12.67
N ASN A 685 -9.08 -5.82 -12.12
CA ASN A 685 -9.54 -5.95 -10.74
C ASN A 685 -8.44 -6.44 -9.79
N THR A 686 -7.25 -6.70 -10.31
CA THR A 686 -6.09 -7.19 -9.54
C THR A 686 -5.68 -6.16 -8.49
N ASP A 687 -5.43 -6.62 -7.27
CA ASP A 687 -4.82 -5.78 -6.24
C ASP A 687 -3.38 -5.43 -6.61
N LEU A 688 -2.97 -4.19 -6.36
CA LEU A 688 -1.62 -3.69 -6.63
C LEU A 688 -0.53 -4.60 -6.03
N ALA A 689 -0.74 -5.16 -4.84
CA ALA A 689 0.22 -6.07 -4.20
C ALA A 689 0.54 -7.31 -5.05
N ALA A 690 -0.42 -7.85 -5.81
CA ALA A 690 -0.18 -9.00 -6.69
C ALA A 690 0.80 -8.68 -7.83
N HIS A 691 0.82 -7.43 -8.31
CA HIS A 691 1.81 -7.00 -9.31
C HIS A 691 3.23 -7.03 -8.75
N PHE A 692 3.42 -6.73 -7.45
CA PHE A 692 4.73 -6.86 -6.79
C PHE A 692 5.18 -8.31 -6.68
N PHE A 693 4.28 -9.27 -6.38
CA PHE A 693 4.63 -10.70 -6.40
C PHE A 693 5.12 -11.15 -7.79
N ARG A 694 4.39 -10.76 -8.84
CA ARG A 694 4.77 -11.09 -10.23
C ARG A 694 6.08 -10.41 -10.62
N ARG A 695 6.27 -9.15 -10.23
CA ARG A 695 7.48 -8.39 -10.52
C ARG A 695 8.69 -8.94 -9.79
N ALA A 696 8.57 -9.26 -8.50
CA ALA A 696 9.60 -9.91 -7.71
C ALA A 696 10.03 -11.23 -8.35
N ALA A 697 9.08 -12.11 -8.67
CA ALA A 697 9.36 -13.38 -9.33
C ALA A 697 10.07 -13.22 -10.68
N ALA A 698 9.69 -12.22 -11.49
CA ALA A 698 10.34 -11.94 -12.77
C ALA A 698 11.76 -11.37 -12.65
N LEU A 699 12.11 -10.83 -11.49
CA LEU A 699 13.40 -10.22 -11.18
C LEU A 699 14.28 -11.09 -10.27
N LEU A 700 13.81 -12.27 -9.85
CA LEU A 700 14.64 -13.22 -9.12
C LEU A 700 15.64 -13.90 -10.08
N GLY A 701 16.76 -14.35 -9.50
CA GLY A 701 17.66 -15.27 -10.18
C GLY A 701 17.02 -16.64 -10.44
N ARG A 702 17.79 -17.56 -11.03
CA ARG A 702 17.32 -18.94 -11.31
C ARG A 702 16.78 -19.65 -10.07
N ARG A 703 17.34 -19.32 -8.91
CA ARG A 703 16.95 -19.82 -7.60
C ARG A 703 16.80 -18.61 -6.69
N GLY A 704 15.59 -18.35 -6.19
CA GLY A 704 15.35 -17.22 -5.30
C GLY A 704 14.10 -17.36 -4.44
N THR A 705 13.93 -16.47 -3.48
CA THR A 705 12.82 -16.48 -2.53
C THR A 705 12.07 -15.15 -2.49
N VAL A 706 10.75 -15.19 -2.31
CA VAL A 706 9.92 -13.98 -2.10
C VAL A 706 9.20 -14.14 -0.78
N GLY A 707 9.19 -13.12 0.07
CA GLY A 707 8.35 -13.06 1.27
C GLY A 707 7.73 -11.68 1.42
N LEU A 708 6.47 -11.57 1.02
CA LEU A 708 5.75 -10.30 1.01
C LEU A 708 4.44 -10.40 1.79
N ILE A 709 4.00 -9.25 2.29
CA ILE A 709 2.66 -9.06 2.86
C ILE A 709 1.70 -8.65 1.74
N ALA A 710 0.46 -9.14 1.79
CA ALA A 710 -0.63 -8.70 0.92
C ALA A 710 -1.97 -8.71 1.65
N THR A 711 -3.01 -8.17 1.02
CA THR A 711 -4.39 -8.38 1.46
C THR A 711 -4.80 -9.85 1.29
N ASN A 712 -5.81 -10.30 2.05
CA ASN A 712 -6.34 -11.65 1.93
C ASN A 712 -6.84 -11.99 0.51
N THR A 713 -7.12 -10.98 -0.32
CA THR A 713 -7.51 -11.17 -1.72
C THR A 713 -6.38 -11.74 -2.59
N ILE A 714 -5.13 -11.75 -2.13
CA ILE A 714 -4.00 -12.40 -2.85
C ILE A 714 -4.28 -13.87 -3.19
N ALA A 715 -5.13 -14.52 -2.39
CA ALA A 715 -5.58 -15.90 -2.54
C ALA A 715 -6.98 -16.05 -3.16
N GLN A 716 -7.61 -14.95 -3.60
CA GLN A 716 -9.01 -14.91 -4.03
C GLN A 716 -9.21 -14.27 -5.41
N GLY A 717 -10.23 -14.74 -6.14
CA GLY A 717 -10.73 -14.13 -7.38
C GLY A 717 -9.67 -13.73 -8.41
N ASP A 718 -9.88 -12.55 -9.01
CA ASP A 718 -9.02 -11.98 -10.06
C ASP A 718 -7.58 -11.70 -9.58
N THR A 719 -7.40 -11.37 -8.30
CA THR A 719 -6.08 -11.09 -7.73
C THR A 719 -5.25 -12.38 -7.63
N ARG A 720 -5.85 -13.50 -7.21
CA ARG A 720 -5.21 -14.83 -7.27
C ARG A 720 -4.82 -15.20 -8.69
N ARG A 721 -5.78 -15.09 -9.62
CA ARG A 721 -5.61 -15.47 -11.04
C ARG A 721 -4.49 -14.70 -11.71
N SER A 722 -4.30 -13.42 -11.35
CA SER A 722 -3.26 -12.56 -11.92
C SER A 722 -1.94 -12.57 -11.11
N GLY A 723 -1.99 -12.99 -9.85
CA GLY A 723 -0.90 -12.95 -8.88
C GLY A 723 -0.25 -14.30 -8.62
N LEU A 724 -0.74 -15.03 -7.61
CA LEU A 724 -0.11 -16.28 -7.15
C LEU A 724 -0.28 -17.45 -8.12
N ARG A 725 -1.46 -17.61 -8.75
CA ARG A 725 -1.74 -18.79 -9.59
C ARG A 725 -0.70 -18.98 -10.70
N PRO A 726 -0.39 -17.98 -11.54
CA PRO A 726 0.59 -18.16 -12.61
C PRO A 726 2.04 -18.26 -12.11
N LEU A 727 2.29 -18.15 -10.79
CA LEU A 727 3.59 -18.44 -10.18
C LEU A 727 3.69 -19.91 -9.78
N VAL A 728 2.62 -20.49 -9.21
CA VAL A 728 2.64 -21.86 -8.68
C VAL A 728 2.21 -22.93 -9.69
N GLU A 729 1.51 -22.54 -10.77
CA GLU A 729 1.05 -23.44 -11.82
C GLU A 729 2.22 -24.24 -12.43
N ALA A 730 1.99 -25.53 -12.67
CA ALA A 730 2.98 -26.50 -13.18
C ALA A 730 4.32 -26.57 -12.40
N GLY A 731 4.36 -26.09 -11.14
CA GLY A 731 5.56 -26.12 -10.30
C GLY A 731 6.53 -24.95 -10.51
N GLY A 732 6.07 -23.84 -11.12
CA GLY A 732 6.91 -22.65 -11.35
C GLY A 732 7.48 -22.01 -10.07
N ALA A 733 6.75 -22.11 -8.95
CA ALA A 733 7.13 -21.62 -7.64
C ALA A 733 6.48 -22.49 -6.55
N ILE A 734 7.17 -22.67 -5.43
CA ILE A 734 6.66 -23.40 -4.26
C ILE A 734 6.30 -22.40 -3.17
N ILE A 735 5.04 -22.41 -2.72
CA ILE A 735 4.67 -21.74 -1.48
C ILE A 735 5.07 -22.64 -0.30
N TYR A 736 6.10 -22.27 0.44
CA TYR A 736 6.62 -23.08 1.56
C TYR A 736 6.22 -22.54 2.93
N HIS A 737 5.73 -21.31 3.01
CA HIS A 737 5.17 -20.77 4.24
C HIS A 737 4.08 -19.76 3.90
N ALA A 738 2.91 -19.90 4.52
CA ALA A 738 1.86 -18.91 4.40
C ALA A 738 1.07 -18.76 5.70
N VAL A 739 0.65 -17.54 5.99
CA VAL A 739 -0.36 -17.25 7.01
C VAL A 739 -1.53 -16.56 6.32
N ARG A 740 -2.71 -17.19 6.35
CA ARG A 740 -3.87 -16.76 5.56
C ARG A 740 -4.45 -15.44 6.02
N SER A 741 -4.40 -15.19 7.32
CA SER A 741 -4.92 -13.96 7.91
C SER A 741 -4.26 -13.69 9.26
N VAL A 742 -3.63 -12.52 9.38
CA VAL A 742 -3.05 -11.98 10.61
C VAL A 742 -3.65 -10.59 10.84
N PRO A 743 -4.17 -10.27 12.04
CA PRO A 743 -4.59 -8.92 12.34
C PRO A 743 -3.37 -7.99 12.35
N TRP A 744 -3.52 -6.82 11.74
CA TRP A 744 -2.48 -5.79 11.77
C TRP A 744 -2.26 -5.35 13.22
N PRO A 745 -1.02 -5.28 13.73
CA PRO A 745 -0.76 -4.85 15.09
C PRO A 745 -1.22 -3.40 15.34
N GLY A 746 -1.93 -3.14 16.44
CA GLY A 746 -2.43 -1.82 16.83
C GLY A 746 -3.93 -1.62 16.58
N ASP A 747 -4.36 -0.37 16.46
CA ASP A 747 -5.79 -0.01 16.34
C ASP A 747 -6.36 -0.15 14.91
N ALA A 748 -5.52 -0.50 13.94
CA ALA A 748 -5.95 -0.67 12.56
C ALA A 748 -6.74 -1.97 12.38
N ALA A 749 -8.02 -1.87 12.01
CA ALA A 749 -8.90 -3.00 11.73
C ALA A 749 -8.62 -3.65 10.35
N VAL A 750 -7.36 -4.03 10.09
CA VAL A 750 -6.90 -4.60 8.82
C VAL A 750 -6.37 -6.01 9.07
N HIS A 751 -6.74 -6.96 8.22
CA HIS A 751 -6.16 -8.30 8.20
C HIS A 751 -5.31 -8.47 6.95
N VAL A 752 -4.15 -9.10 7.11
CA VAL A 752 -3.19 -9.33 6.03
C VAL A 752 -2.83 -10.80 5.90
N ALA A 753 -2.47 -11.20 4.68
CA ALA A 753 -1.85 -12.48 4.38
C ALA A 753 -0.33 -12.30 4.28
N VAL A 754 0.42 -13.30 4.72
CA VAL A 754 1.89 -13.37 4.57
C VAL A 754 2.20 -14.59 3.73
N VAL A 755 2.94 -14.41 2.64
CA VAL A 755 3.21 -15.50 1.68
C VAL A 755 4.70 -15.56 1.37
N HIS A 756 5.28 -16.76 1.51
CA HIS A 756 6.66 -17.05 1.15
C HIS A 756 6.71 -18.05 -0.01
N LEU A 757 7.41 -17.65 -1.07
CA LEU A 757 7.61 -18.40 -2.31
C LEU A 757 9.08 -18.74 -2.48
N ALA A 758 9.36 -19.90 -3.05
CA ALA A 758 10.67 -20.26 -3.59
C ALA A 758 10.53 -20.55 -5.09
N LEU A 759 11.33 -19.87 -5.92
CA LEU A 759 11.37 -20.06 -7.37
C LEU A 759 12.58 -20.89 -7.76
N GLY A 760 12.39 -21.87 -8.64
CA GLY A 760 13.46 -22.73 -9.14
C GLY A 760 14.13 -23.61 -8.08
N MET A 761 13.47 -23.79 -6.94
CA MET A 761 13.93 -24.60 -5.81
C MET A 761 12.91 -25.67 -5.46
N SER A 762 13.38 -26.77 -4.86
CA SER A 762 12.58 -27.85 -4.31
C SER A 762 12.85 -28.08 -2.81
N PRO A 763 12.06 -28.89 -2.10
CA PRO A 763 12.39 -29.29 -0.72
C PRO A 763 13.80 -29.89 -0.57
N GLY A 764 14.35 -30.53 -1.62
CA GLY A 764 15.72 -31.04 -1.64
C GLY A 764 16.80 -29.95 -1.71
N ASP A 765 16.45 -28.74 -2.14
CA ASP A 765 17.36 -27.58 -2.27
C ASP A 765 17.34 -26.67 -1.02
N GLY A 766 16.97 -27.22 0.15
CA GLY A 766 16.94 -26.46 1.42
C GLY A 766 15.65 -25.68 1.68
N VAL A 767 14.64 -25.79 0.83
CA VAL A 767 13.30 -25.24 1.10
C VAL A 767 12.69 -26.03 2.26
N PRO A 768 12.27 -25.37 3.36
CA PRO A 768 11.67 -26.09 4.49
C PRO A 768 10.35 -26.75 4.06
N PRO A 769 9.93 -27.83 4.74
CA PRO A 769 8.61 -28.43 4.52
C PRO A 769 7.51 -27.37 4.60
N PRO A 770 6.53 -27.37 3.66
CA PRO A 770 5.50 -26.35 3.63
C PRO A 770 4.74 -26.22 4.96
N ARG A 771 4.45 -24.98 5.37
CA ARG A 771 3.67 -24.67 6.57
C ARG A 771 2.58 -23.66 6.30
N LEU A 772 1.34 -23.99 6.66
CA LEU A 772 0.16 -23.13 6.54
C LEU A 772 -0.38 -22.82 7.93
N ASP A 773 -0.48 -21.53 8.30
CA ASP A 773 -0.92 -21.07 9.62
C ASP A 773 -0.17 -21.77 10.78
N GLY A 774 1.14 -22.01 10.59
CA GLY A 774 2.00 -22.68 11.56
C GLY A 774 1.98 -24.22 11.50
N VAL A 775 1.01 -24.83 10.79
CA VAL A 775 0.83 -26.28 10.69
C VAL A 775 1.63 -26.84 9.49
N PRO A 776 2.44 -27.90 9.66
CA PRO A 776 3.10 -28.59 8.55
C PRO A 776 2.10 -29.22 7.57
N VAL A 777 2.33 -29.03 6.27
CA VAL A 777 1.48 -29.55 5.19
C VAL A 777 2.34 -30.05 4.02
N GLY A 778 1.78 -30.90 3.16
CA GLY A 778 2.51 -31.44 1.99
C GLY A 778 2.71 -30.40 0.88
N HIS A 779 1.68 -29.59 0.62
CA HIS A 779 1.65 -28.57 -0.43
C HIS A 779 0.81 -27.37 0.01
N ILE A 780 1.08 -26.19 -0.56
CA ILE A 780 0.25 -25.01 -0.42
C ILE A 780 -0.04 -24.47 -1.83
N ASN A 781 -1.32 -24.39 -2.21
CA ASN A 781 -1.74 -23.88 -3.52
C ASN A 781 -1.97 -22.35 -3.51
N SER A 782 -2.34 -21.79 -4.66
CA SER A 782 -2.61 -20.37 -4.87
C SER A 782 -3.79 -19.82 -4.06
N HIS A 783 -4.67 -20.69 -3.56
CA HIS A 783 -5.74 -20.36 -2.60
C HIS A 783 -5.26 -20.34 -1.14
N LEU A 784 -3.97 -20.56 -0.91
CA LEU A 784 -3.36 -20.75 0.42
C LEU A 784 -4.04 -21.88 1.20
N ARG A 785 -4.34 -23.00 0.53
CA ARG A 785 -4.89 -24.22 1.13
C ARG A 785 -3.86 -25.34 1.09
N ALA A 786 -3.99 -26.30 1.99
CA ALA A 786 -3.09 -27.44 2.17
C ALA A 786 -3.26 -28.53 1.09
N MET A 787 -3.39 -28.15 -0.17
CA MET A 787 -3.70 -29.03 -1.30
C MET A 787 -2.82 -28.68 -2.51
N PRO A 788 -2.65 -29.60 -3.48
CA PRO A 788 -2.03 -29.27 -4.78
C PRO A 788 -2.82 -28.19 -5.54
N GLU A 789 -2.13 -27.48 -6.45
CA GLU A 789 -2.78 -26.57 -7.40
C GLU A 789 -3.67 -27.35 -8.36
N ARG A 790 -4.84 -26.79 -8.72
CA ARG A 790 -5.79 -27.39 -9.65
C ARG A 790 -6.33 -26.32 -10.62
N PRO A 791 -6.83 -26.72 -11.80
CA PRO A 791 -7.56 -25.81 -12.67
C PRO A 791 -8.78 -25.21 -11.95
N ASP A 792 -9.09 -23.95 -12.25
CA ASP A 792 -10.33 -23.32 -11.78
C ASP A 792 -11.56 -24.08 -12.34
N PRO A 793 -12.64 -24.18 -11.56
CA PRO A 793 -13.84 -24.88 -11.99
C PRO A 793 -14.51 -24.14 -13.15
N ARG A 794 -15.17 -24.90 -14.03
CA ARG A 794 -15.81 -24.38 -15.24
C ARG A 794 -17.28 -24.07 -14.98
N PRO A 795 -17.85 -23.02 -15.60
CA PRO A 795 -19.29 -22.83 -15.60
C PRO A 795 -20.01 -24.05 -16.21
N LEU A 796 -21.12 -24.45 -15.60
CA LEU A 796 -21.95 -25.58 -15.99
C LEU A 796 -23.27 -25.07 -16.58
N GLY A 797 -23.68 -25.65 -17.71
CA GLY A 797 -24.96 -25.36 -18.37
C GLY A 797 -26.15 -25.63 -17.46
N ALA A 798 -26.08 -26.65 -16.60
CA ALA A 798 -27.13 -26.97 -15.63
C ALA A 798 -27.41 -25.85 -14.60
N SER A 799 -26.44 -24.97 -14.35
CA SER A 799 -26.56 -23.84 -13.41
C SER A 799 -26.86 -22.51 -14.10
N ARG A 800 -26.95 -22.51 -15.44
CA ARG A 800 -27.27 -21.33 -16.24
C ARG A 800 -28.67 -20.84 -15.92
N ASP A 801 -28.83 -19.53 -15.83
CA ASP A 801 -30.12 -18.87 -15.57
C ASP A 801 -30.79 -19.28 -14.23
N LEU A 802 -30.04 -19.92 -13.31
CA LEU A 802 -30.54 -20.31 -11.99
C LEU A 802 -30.52 -19.16 -10.98
N CYS A 803 -29.50 -18.31 -11.03
CA CYS A 803 -29.26 -17.24 -10.07
C CYS A 803 -28.91 -15.94 -10.77
N PHE A 804 -29.58 -14.85 -10.38
CA PHE A 804 -29.36 -13.52 -10.92
C PHE A 804 -29.06 -12.53 -9.79
N ILE A 805 -28.31 -11.48 -10.12
CA ILE A 805 -28.25 -10.29 -9.25
C ILE A 805 -29.51 -9.45 -9.49
N GLY A 806 -30.08 -8.89 -8.42
CA GLY A 806 -31.24 -8.01 -8.49
C GLY A 806 -31.03 -6.73 -9.33
N CYS A 807 -32.03 -5.86 -9.30
CA CYS A 807 -32.10 -4.64 -10.13
C CYS A 807 -31.09 -3.58 -9.68
N PHE A 808 -30.40 -2.96 -10.64
CA PHE A 808 -29.50 -1.84 -10.37
C PHE A 808 -30.26 -0.53 -10.53
N LEU A 809 -30.69 0.07 -9.42
CA LEU A 809 -31.42 1.35 -9.45
C LEU A 809 -30.53 2.49 -9.94
N ARG A 810 -29.35 2.67 -9.32
CA ARG A 810 -28.45 3.85 -9.47
C ARG A 810 -29.20 5.19 -9.31
N GLY A 811 -29.86 5.37 -8.17
CA GLY A 811 -30.48 6.62 -7.74
C GLY A 811 -31.43 6.38 -6.55
N ASP A 812 -31.11 6.92 -5.38
CA ASP A 812 -31.91 6.69 -4.16
C ASP A 812 -33.32 7.30 -4.28
N GLY A 813 -33.52 8.25 -5.21
CA GLY A 813 -34.81 8.86 -5.53
C GLY A 813 -35.88 7.91 -6.10
N PHE A 814 -35.53 6.67 -6.44
CA PHE A 814 -36.50 5.63 -6.80
C PHE A 814 -37.13 4.96 -5.57
N VAL A 815 -36.46 5.02 -4.40
CA VAL A 815 -36.88 4.32 -3.19
C VAL A 815 -37.71 5.27 -2.33
N LEU A 816 -38.84 4.77 -1.84
CA LEU A 816 -39.77 5.48 -0.97
C LEU A 816 -39.89 4.77 0.37
N THR A 817 -40.12 5.54 1.41
CA THR A 817 -40.55 5.02 2.71
C THR A 817 -41.96 4.45 2.61
N ASP A 818 -42.31 3.52 3.51
CA ASP A 818 -43.68 2.98 3.57
C ASP A 818 -44.75 4.05 3.81
N GLY A 819 -44.41 5.15 4.49
CA GLY A 819 -45.31 6.28 4.70
C GLY A 819 -45.59 7.04 3.41
N GLU A 820 -44.54 7.39 2.66
CA GLU A 820 -44.67 8.03 1.33
C GLU A 820 -45.45 7.14 0.36
N ALA A 821 -45.14 5.84 0.33
CA ALA A 821 -45.81 4.88 -0.54
C ALA A 821 -47.31 4.76 -0.25
N ARG A 822 -47.69 4.66 1.03
CA ARG A 822 -49.09 4.60 1.46
C ARG A 822 -49.85 5.87 1.09
N ALA A 823 -49.25 7.05 1.29
CA ALA A 823 -49.87 8.32 0.92
C ALA A 823 -50.12 8.41 -0.60
N LEU A 824 -49.18 7.92 -1.42
CA LEU A 824 -49.33 7.90 -2.88
C LEU A 824 -50.40 6.93 -3.34
N LEU A 825 -50.46 5.72 -2.77
CA LEU A 825 -51.51 4.73 -3.09
C LEU A 825 -52.91 5.19 -2.67
N ALA A 826 -53.02 5.93 -1.57
CA ALA A 826 -54.29 6.50 -1.13
C ALA A 826 -54.77 7.61 -2.08
N GLY A 827 -53.85 8.36 -2.68
CA GLY A 827 -54.17 9.42 -3.65
C GLY A 827 -54.42 8.91 -5.08
N ASP A 828 -53.80 7.79 -5.47
CA ASP A 828 -53.97 7.15 -6.77
C ASP A 828 -53.77 5.62 -6.64
N PRO A 829 -54.85 4.82 -6.57
CA PRO A 829 -54.74 3.37 -6.50
C PRO A 829 -54.02 2.75 -7.70
N ALA A 830 -54.07 3.38 -8.88
CA ALA A 830 -53.37 2.89 -10.08
C ALA A 830 -51.85 3.02 -9.96
N ALA A 831 -51.33 3.81 -9.00
CA ALA A 831 -49.92 3.84 -8.66
C ALA A 831 -49.36 2.47 -8.26
N GLY A 832 -50.22 1.55 -7.76
CA GLY A 832 -49.85 0.17 -7.43
C GLY A 832 -49.32 -0.65 -8.61
N GLU A 833 -49.57 -0.23 -9.86
CA GLU A 833 -49.02 -0.89 -11.06
C GLU A 833 -47.49 -0.75 -11.19
N VAL A 834 -46.92 0.33 -10.65
CA VAL A 834 -45.49 0.69 -10.74
C VAL A 834 -44.84 0.88 -9.38
N LEU A 835 -45.61 0.99 -8.31
CA LEU A 835 -45.10 1.09 -6.95
C LEU A 835 -45.04 -0.30 -6.31
N ARG A 836 -43.83 -0.86 -6.19
CA ARG A 836 -43.63 -2.25 -5.74
C ARG A 836 -42.90 -2.33 -4.41
N PRO A 837 -43.16 -3.36 -3.58
CA PRO A 837 -42.34 -3.64 -2.41
C PRO A 837 -40.88 -3.87 -2.81
N PHE A 838 -39.95 -3.21 -2.10
CA PHE A 838 -38.53 -3.25 -2.40
C PHE A 838 -37.77 -4.00 -1.31
N LEU A 839 -37.02 -5.04 -1.72
CA LEU A 839 -36.26 -5.87 -0.80
C LEU A 839 -34.75 -5.67 -1.01
N GLY A 840 -34.06 -5.27 0.06
CA GLY A 840 -32.60 -5.16 0.12
C GLY A 840 -31.96 -6.26 0.98
N GLY A 841 -30.62 -6.23 1.05
CA GLY A 841 -29.85 -7.17 1.88
C GLY A 841 -30.07 -6.98 3.37
N GLU A 842 -30.35 -5.76 3.83
CA GLU A 842 -30.60 -5.45 5.23
C GLU A 842 -31.90 -6.11 5.72
N GLU A 843 -32.98 -6.02 4.95
CA GLU A 843 -34.26 -6.65 5.30
C GLU A 843 -34.13 -8.18 5.37
N VAL A 844 -33.42 -8.78 4.41
CA VAL A 844 -33.19 -10.23 4.41
C VAL A 844 -32.41 -10.64 5.66
N ASN A 845 -31.35 -9.92 6.03
CA ASN A 845 -30.45 -10.35 7.10
C ASN A 845 -30.91 -9.99 8.52
N SER A 846 -31.68 -8.92 8.68
CA SER A 846 -32.00 -8.34 10.00
C SER A 846 -33.47 -8.45 10.38
N SER A 847 -34.40 -8.59 9.43
CA SER A 847 -35.83 -8.75 9.75
C SER A 847 -36.17 -10.20 10.11
N PRO A 848 -36.87 -10.46 11.23
CA PRO A 848 -37.33 -11.80 11.60
C PRO A 848 -38.31 -12.43 10.58
N SER A 849 -39.05 -11.59 9.84
CA SER A 849 -40.02 -12.01 8.84
C SER A 849 -39.58 -11.73 7.41
N HIS A 850 -38.38 -11.18 7.21
CA HIS A 850 -37.88 -10.72 5.91
C HIS A 850 -38.82 -9.71 5.23
N SER A 851 -39.62 -8.98 6.01
CA SER A 851 -40.60 -8.05 5.46
C SER A 851 -39.90 -6.81 4.90
N PRO A 852 -40.31 -6.33 3.71
CA PRO A 852 -39.80 -5.09 3.17
C PRO A 852 -40.42 -3.94 3.97
N HIS A 853 -39.64 -2.89 4.24
CA HIS A 853 -40.12 -1.67 4.90
C HIS A 853 -40.01 -0.44 3.98
N ARG A 854 -39.81 -0.71 2.67
CA ARG A 854 -39.59 0.28 1.61
C ARG A 854 -40.31 -0.16 0.35
N HIS A 855 -40.66 0.83 -0.46
CA HIS A 855 -41.21 0.63 -1.80
C HIS A 855 -40.31 1.26 -2.85
N VAL A 856 -40.46 0.85 -4.10
CA VAL A 856 -39.70 1.40 -5.22
C VAL A 856 -40.65 1.79 -6.36
N ILE A 857 -40.35 2.92 -6.99
CA ILE A 857 -40.98 3.35 -8.24
C ILE A 857 -40.31 2.59 -9.39
N ASP A 858 -40.99 1.58 -9.91
CA ASP A 858 -40.50 0.67 -10.94
C ASP A 858 -41.33 0.81 -12.23
N PHE A 859 -40.90 1.71 -13.10
CA PHE A 859 -41.49 1.84 -14.44
C PHE A 859 -41.11 0.69 -15.38
N GLY A 860 -40.20 -0.22 -14.99
CA GLY A 860 -39.71 -1.28 -15.86
C GLY A 860 -39.03 -0.73 -17.12
N GLU A 861 -39.32 -1.37 -18.26
CA GLU A 861 -38.78 -0.99 -19.58
C GLU A 861 -39.65 0.02 -20.34
N ARG A 862 -40.69 0.56 -19.69
CA ARG A 862 -41.65 1.49 -20.30
C ARG A 862 -41.01 2.78 -20.80
N GLY A 863 -41.55 3.30 -21.90
CA GLY A 863 -41.17 4.61 -22.46
C GLY A 863 -41.58 5.77 -21.54
N LEU A 864 -41.01 6.95 -21.78
CA LEU A 864 -41.29 8.14 -20.96
C LEU A 864 -42.77 8.58 -21.07
N GLU A 865 -43.38 8.42 -22.25
CA GLU A 865 -44.79 8.73 -22.48
C GLU A 865 -45.70 7.83 -21.62
N GLU A 866 -45.42 6.54 -21.58
CA GLU A 866 -46.18 5.58 -20.76
C GLU A 866 -45.94 5.80 -19.26
N ALA A 867 -44.71 6.13 -18.84
CA ALA A 867 -44.43 6.54 -17.46
C ALA A 867 -45.20 7.81 -17.06
N GLY A 868 -45.60 8.64 -18.04
CA GLY A 868 -46.44 9.82 -17.87
C GLY A 868 -47.85 9.52 -17.34
N ARG A 869 -48.31 8.27 -17.39
CA ARG A 869 -49.58 7.83 -16.76
C ARG A 869 -49.59 7.99 -15.24
N TRP A 870 -48.41 8.06 -14.60
CA TRP A 870 -48.26 8.28 -13.16
C TRP A 870 -47.49 9.59 -12.87
N PRO A 871 -48.13 10.76 -13.05
CA PRO A 871 -47.45 12.06 -13.02
C PRO A 871 -46.80 12.36 -11.65
N ALA A 872 -47.43 11.94 -10.55
CA ALA A 872 -46.88 12.13 -9.20
C ALA A 872 -45.57 11.35 -9.01
N LEU A 873 -45.53 10.07 -9.41
CA LEU A 873 -44.33 9.23 -9.30
C LEU A 873 -43.22 9.69 -10.25
N LEU A 874 -43.58 10.05 -11.48
CA LEU A 874 -42.61 10.57 -12.46
C LEU A 874 -42.01 11.91 -11.99
N SER A 875 -42.80 12.75 -11.32
CA SER A 875 -42.31 14.01 -10.71
C SER A 875 -41.28 13.76 -9.60
N ILE A 876 -41.50 12.75 -8.76
CA ILE A 876 -40.52 12.34 -7.73
C ILE A 876 -39.20 11.92 -8.39
N VAL A 877 -39.25 11.03 -9.38
CA VAL A 877 -38.04 10.56 -10.08
C VAL A 877 -37.35 11.72 -10.83
N ARG A 878 -38.13 12.63 -11.43
CA ARG A 878 -37.59 13.83 -12.10
C ARG A 878 -36.85 14.73 -11.14
N THR A 879 -37.37 14.92 -9.95
CA THR A 879 -36.78 15.83 -8.94
C THR A 879 -35.59 15.16 -8.22
N ARG A 880 -35.71 13.88 -7.86
CA ARG A 880 -34.73 13.19 -7.01
C ARG A 880 -33.64 12.43 -7.79
N VAL A 881 -33.90 11.97 -9.03
CA VAL A 881 -32.97 11.12 -9.81
C VAL A 881 -32.36 11.87 -10.99
N LYS A 882 -33.18 12.57 -11.79
CA LYS A 882 -32.73 13.22 -13.04
C LYS A 882 -31.50 14.15 -12.86
N PRO A 883 -31.41 15.00 -11.81
CA PRO A 883 -30.26 15.90 -11.65
C PRO A 883 -28.93 15.17 -11.53
N ALA A 884 -28.92 13.98 -10.92
CA ALA A 884 -27.72 13.14 -10.83
C ALA A 884 -27.41 12.47 -12.18
N ARG A 885 -28.43 12.03 -12.92
CA ARG A 885 -28.28 11.42 -14.26
C ARG A 885 -27.76 12.43 -15.30
N ASP A 886 -28.20 13.68 -15.24
CA ASP A 886 -27.76 14.74 -16.15
C ASP A 886 -26.26 15.06 -16.03
N ARG A 887 -25.65 14.77 -14.87
CA ARG A 887 -24.21 14.93 -14.61
C ARG A 887 -23.35 13.78 -15.12
N LEU A 888 -23.96 12.67 -15.54
CA LEU A 888 -23.24 11.53 -16.08
C LEU A 888 -22.60 11.90 -17.43
N LYS A 889 -21.50 11.21 -17.77
CA LYS A 889 -20.82 11.42 -19.05
C LYS A 889 -21.75 11.11 -20.22
N GLY A 890 -21.65 11.89 -21.30
CA GLY A 890 -22.45 11.68 -22.52
C GLY A 890 -21.99 10.51 -23.38
N THR A 891 -21.19 9.58 -22.86
CA THR A 891 -20.56 8.49 -23.60
C THR A 891 -20.78 7.14 -22.92
N GLY A 892 -20.70 6.04 -23.69
CA GLY A 892 -20.82 4.68 -23.17
C GLY A 892 -22.15 4.39 -22.47
N ILE A 893 -22.10 3.59 -21.40
CA ILE A 893 -23.29 3.18 -20.63
C ILE A 893 -23.97 4.40 -19.96
N ASP A 894 -23.20 5.41 -19.60
CA ASP A 894 -23.69 6.63 -18.95
C ASP A 894 -24.60 7.47 -19.85
N ALA A 895 -24.35 7.48 -21.17
CA ALA A 895 -25.24 8.10 -22.14
C ALA A 895 -26.65 7.48 -22.10
N GLY A 896 -26.72 6.15 -22.00
CA GLY A 896 -27.99 5.42 -21.89
C GLY A 896 -28.74 5.74 -20.60
N HIS A 897 -28.02 5.78 -19.47
CA HIS A 897 -28.58 6.17 -18.18
C HIS A 897 -29.10 7.61 -18.14
N ARG A 898 -28.43 8.52 -18.85
CA ARG A 898 -28.86 9.93 -18.98
C ARG A 898 -30.10 10.04 -19.86
N ALA A 899 -30.12 9.34 -21.00
CA ALA A 899 -31.25 9.33 -21.92
C ALA A 899 -32.51 8.73 -21.28
N ARG A 900 -32.37 7.66 -20.49
CA ARG A 900 -33.48 6.95 -19.81
C ARG A 900 -33.46 7.19 -18.30
N TRP A 901 -33.39 8.46 -17.90
CA TRP A 901 -33.25 8.85 -16.49
C TRP A 901 -34.38 8.35 -15.57
N TRP A 902 -35.56 8.04 -16.13
CA TRP A 902 -36.72 7.52 -15.39
C TRP A 902 -36.67 6.00 -15.19
N GLN A 903 -35.76 5.28 -15.86
CA GLN A 903 -35.59 3.85 -15.68
C GLN A 903 -34.44 3.54 -14.71
N PHE A 904 -34.46 2.33 -14.15
CA PHE A 904 -33.31 1.79 -13.43
C PHE A 904 -32.10 1.70 -14.36
N ALA A 905 -30.89 1.73 -13.79
CA ALA A 905 -29.68 1.49 -14.58
C ALA A 905 -29.67 0.10 -15.24
N ASN A 906 -30.24 -0.90 -14.58
CA ASN A 906 -30.56 -2.19 -15.20
C ASN A 906 -31.79 -2.79 -14.51
N THR A 907 -32.85 -2.98 -15.29
CA THR A 907 -34.17 -3.50 -14.87
C THR A 907 -34.20 -5.02 -14.70
N ARG A 908 -33.16 -5.73 -15.15
CA ARG A 908 -33.01 -7.19 -15.11
C ARG A 908 -34.19 -7.96 -15.74
N PRO A 909 -34.46 -7.76 -17.05
CA PRO A 909 -35.57 -8.42 -17.72
C PRO A 909 -35.44 -9.95 -17.78
N GLU A 910 -34.22 -10.49 -17.82
CA GLU A 910 -33.98 -11.94 -17.76
C GLU A 910 -34.47 -12.52 -16.44
N LEU A 911 -33.99 -11.98 -15.30
CA LEU A 911 -34.44 -12.37 -13.96
C LEU A 911 -35.97 -12.37 -13.86
N ARG A 912 -36.60 -11.26 -14.27
CA ARG A 912 -38.05 -11.08 -14.16
C ARG A 912 -38.82 -12.13 -14.96
N ARG A 913 -38.37 -12.44 -16.17
CA ARG A 913 -38.98 -13.48 -17.00
C ARG A 913 -38.84 -14.86 -16.37
N THR A 914 -37.67 -15.17 -15.81
CA THR A 914 -37.40 -16.49 -15.22
C THR A 914 -38.19 -16.74 -13.94
N ILE A 915 -38.40 -15.72 -13.09
CA ILE A 915 -39.16 -15.89 -11.83
C ILE A 915 -40.66 -15.63 -11.96
N ALA A 916 -41.12 -15.00 -13.05
CA ALA A 916 -42.55 -14.71 -13.28
C ALA A 916 -43.50 -15.91 -13.12
N PRO A 917 -43.16 -17.15 -13.56
CA PRO A 917 -44.04 -18.30 -13.39
C PRO A 917 -44.05 -18.86 -11.95
N LEU A 918 -43.16 -18.40 -11.07
CA LEU A 918 -43.04 -18.90 -9.70
C LEU A 918 -43.90 -18.08 -8.73
N GLU A 919 -44.50 -18.72 -7.73
CA GLU A 919 -45.17 -17.99 -6.64
C GLU A 919 -44.13 -17.34 -5.69
N ARG A 920 -43.02 -18.04 -5.48
CA ARG A 920 -41.91 -17.63 -4.62
C ARG A 920 -40.57 -17.95 -5.26
N CYS A 921 -39.54 -17.21 -4.87
CA CYS A 921 -38.16 -17.43 -5.26
C CYS A 921 -37.26 -17.40 -4.03
N LEU A 922 -36.06 -17.93 -4.13
CA LEU A 922 -35.09 -17.92 -3.05
C LEU A 922 -34.14 -16.72 -3.19
N VAL A 923 -33.80 -16.05 -2.09
CA VAL A 923 -32.86 -14.91 -2.11
C VAL A 923 -31.75 -15.06 -1.07
N ALA A 924 -30.59 -14.48 -1.37
CA ALA A 924 -29.47 -14.35 -0.44
C ALA A 924 -28.82 -12.96 -0.56
N ALA A 925 -28.32 -12.43 0.56
CA ALA A 925 -27.54 -11.20 0.55
C ALA A 925 -26.17 -11.43 -0.11
N ARG A 926 -25.74 -10.50 -0.95
CA ARG A 926 -24.43 -10.56 -1.63
C ARG A 926 -23.26 -10.33 -0.69
N VAL A 927 -23.46 -9.52 0.35
CA VAL A 927 -22.47 -9.30 1.39
C VAL A 927 -23.07 -9.82 2.69
N THR A 928 -22.46 -10.85 3.26
CA THR A 928 -22.97 -11.47 4.48
C THR A 928 -21.88 -12.11 5.31
N LYS A 929 -22.07 -12.15 6.64
CA LYS A 929 -21.22 -12.92 7.55
C LYS A 929 -21.54 -14.42 7.44
N HIS A 930 -22.82 -14.74 7.42
CA HIS A 930 -23.36 -16.11 7.35
C HIS A 930 -24.13 -16.28 6.05
N LEU A 931 -23.77 -17.25 5.22
CA LEU A 931 -24.49 -17.50 3.97
C LEU A 931 -25.86 -18.12 4.28
N CYS A 932 -26.91 -17.31 4.13
CA CYS A 932 -28.26 -17.68 4.49
C CYS A 932 -29.21 -17.34 3.33
N PHE A 933 -30.23 -18.18 3.17
CA PHE A 933 -31.22 -18.05 2.12
C PHE A 933 -32.63 -17.92 2.69
N ALA A 934 -33.47 -17.10 2.06
CA ALA A 934 -34.88 -16.90 2.44
C ALA A 934 -35.79 -16.99 1.21
N PHE A 935 -36.93 -17.66 1.34
CA PHE A 935 -37.97 -17.61 0.30
C PHE A 935 -38.70 -16.27 0.34
N GLN A 936 -39.01 -15.71 -0.83
CA GLN A 936 -39.67 -14.43 -1.02
C GLN A 936 -40.69 -14.51 -2.17
N PRO A 937 -41.81 -13.77 -2.10
CA PRO A 937 -42.73 -13.67 -3.23
C PRO A 937 -42.03 -13.18 -4.50
N ALA A 938 -42.24 -13.88 -5.63
CA ALA A 938 -41.53 -13.59 -6.88
C ALA A 938 -41.90 -12.23 -7.50
N GLY A 939 -43.07 -11.68 -7.15
CA GLY A 939 -43.55 -10.39 -7.67
C GLY A 939 -42.84 -9.14 -7.11
N ARG A 940 -41.92 -9.30 -6.16
CA ARG A 940 -41.18 -8.19 -5.53
C ARG A 940 -40.09 -7.62 -6.43
N THR A 941 -39.67 -6.38 -6.15
CA THR A 941 -38.47 -5.82 -6.77
C THR A 941 -37.28 -6.01 -5.84
N PHE A 942 -36.27 -6.75 -6.31
CA PHE A 942 -35.07 -7.08 -5.54
C PHE A 942 -33.92 -6.12 -5.86
N SER A 943 -33.20 -5.67 -4.83
CA SER A 943 -31.99 -4.84 -4.96
C SER A 943 -30.82 -5.64 -5.55
N ASP A 944 -29.89 -4.94 -6.22
CA ASP A 944 -28.59 -5.46 -6.63
C ASP A 944 -27.68 -5.93 -5.48
N GLN A 945 -28.08 -5.70 -4.22
CA GLN A 945 -27.48 -6.28 -3.02
C GLN A 945 -27.93 -7.72 -2.76
N LEU A 946 -28.89 -8.24 -3.53
CA LEU A 946 -29.40 -9.61 -3.42
C LEU A 946 -29.02 -10.44 -4.65
N CYS A 947 -28.77 -11.73 -4.39
CA CYS A 947 -28.85 -12.79 -5.38
C CYS A 947 -30.23 -13.42 -5.30
N VAL A 948 -30.89 -13.57 -6.45
CA VAL A 948 -32.25 -14.09 -6.59
C VAL A 948 -32.18 -15.36 -7.42
N PHE A 949 -32.64 -16.47 -6.85
CA PHE A 949 -32.61 -17.78 -7.44
C PHE A 949 -34.01 -18.16 -7.92
N ALA A 950 -34.10 -18.68 -9.14
CA ALA A 950 -35.33 -19.25 -9.70
C ALA A 950 -35.57 -20.66 -9.12
N ILE A 951 -35.72 -20.72 -7.79
CA ILE A 951 -35.89 -21.92 -6.98
C ILE A 951 -37.05 -21.70 -6.02
N ASP A 952 -38.00 -22.63 -5.99
CA ASP A 952 -39.19 -22.61 -5.14
C ASP A 952 -39.35 -23.88 -4.26
N ASP A 953 -38.46 -24.87 -4.40
CA ASP A 953 -38.43 -26.14 -3.65
C ASP A 953 -37.41 -26.17 -2.49
N HIS A 954 -37.63 -27.01 -1.48
CA HIS A 954 -36.73 -27.09 -0.32
C HIS A 954 -35.49 -27.96 -0.58
N ALA A 955 -35.52 -28.87 -1.55
CA ALA A 955 -34.39 -29.73 -1.86
C ALA A 955 -33.19 -28.91 -2.38
N ARG A 956 -33.42 -28.01 -3.34
CA ARG A 956 -32.39 -27.09 -3.84
C ARG A 956 -32.01 -26.03 -2.82
N PHE A 957 -32.96 -25.58 -1.98
CA PHE A 957 -32.64 -24.76 -0.81
C PHE A 957 -31.67 -25.48 0.13
N ALA A 958 -31.91 -26.76 0.44
CA ALA A 958 -31.05 -27.55 1.32
C ALA A 958 -29.63 -27.70 0.74
N VAL A 959 -29.52 -27.94 -0.57
CA VAL A 959 -28.23 -27.98 -1.27
C VAL A 959 -27.48 -26.65 -1.10
N LEU A 960 -28.13 -25.52 -1.38
CA LEU A 960 -27.53 -24.19 -1.26
C LEU A 960 -27.19 -23.82 0.20
N GLN A 961 -28.03 -24.20 1.16
CA GLN A 961 -27.83 -23.91 2.58
C GLN A 961 -26.79 -24.82 3.25
N SER A 962 -26.44 -25.95 2.62
CA SER A 962 -25.47 -26.92 3.12
C SER A 962 -24.06 -26.38 3.19
N ARG A 963 -23.23 -27.01 4.03
CA ARG A 963 -21.80 -26.70 4.09
C ARG A 963 -21.04 -27.12 2.82
N ALA A 964 -21.59 -27.98 1.97
CA ALA A 964 -21.01 -28.28 0.65
C ALA A 964 -20.97 -27.01 -0.21
N HIS A 965 -22.12 -26.33 -0.33
CA HIS A 965 -22.20 -25.08 -1.07
C HIS A 965 -21.55 -23.91 -0.33
N GLU A 966 -21.68 -23.81 1.00
CA GLU A 966 -21.00 -22.76 1.77
C GLU A 966 -19.48 -22.81 1.59
N THR A 967 -18.88 -24.00 1.64
CA THR A 967 -17.43 -24.19 1.46
C THR A 967 -17.01 -23.79 0.04
N TRP A 968 -17.78 -24.21 -0.98
CA TRP A 968 -17.55 -23.84 -2.38
C TRP A 968 -17.63 -22.32 -2.60
N ALA A 969 -18.70 -21.70 -2.07
CA ALA A 969 -18.93 -20.27 -2.20
C ALA A 969 -17.85 -19.45 -1.52
N ARG A 970 -17.41 -19.84 -0.32
CA ARG A 970 -16.33 -19.16 0.42
C ARG A 970 -14.96 -19.32 -0.25
N LEU A 971 -14.72 -20.42 -0.96
CA LEU A 971 -13.45 -20.65 -1.66
C LEU A 971 -13.35 -19.81 -2.96
N LEU A 972 -14.44 -19.73 -3.72
CA LEU A 972 -14.43 -19.14 -5.06
C LEU A 972 -14.85 -17.68 -5.10
N SER A 973 -15.68 -17.24 -4.15
CA SER A 973 -16.05 -15.83 -4.02
C SER A 973 -14.98 -15.04 -3.25
N SER A 974 -15.05 -13.71 -3.34
CA SER A 974 -14.18 -12.80 -2.58
C SER A 974 -14.74 -12.49 -1.19
N THR A 975 -13.93 -11.87 -0.34
CA THR A 975 -14.36 -11.34 0.96
C THR A 975 -14.42 -9.81 0.99
N MET A 976 -15.22 -9.26 1.89
CA MET A 976 -15.20 -7.84 2.25
C MET A 976 -15.02 -7.75 3.78
N GLY A 977 -13.81 -7.38 4.22
CA GLY A 977 -13.38 -7.69 5.59
C GLY A 977 -13.36 -9.20 5.80
N GLU A 978 -14.05 -9.67 6.85
CA GLU A 978 -14.26 -11.09 7.13
C GLU A 978 -15.54 -11.66 6.48
N GLY A 979 -16.41 -10.81 5.93
CA GLY A 979 -17.69 -11.22 5.34
C GLY A 979 -17.53 -11.81 3.93
N LEU A 980 -18.37 -12.78 3.58
CA LEU A 980 -18.48 -13.34 2.23
C LEU A 980 -19.10 -12.30 1.28
N ARG A 981 -18.45 -12.06 0.14
CA ARG A 981 -19.03 -11.35 -0.99
C ARG A 981 -19.45 -12.35 -2.06
N TYR A 982 -20.64 -12.90 -1.88
CA TYR A 982 -21.23 -13.94 -2.71
C TYR A 982 -21.37 -13.50 -4.18
N ALA A 983 -20.71 -14.23 -5.08
CA ALA A 983 -20.63 -13.92 -6.51
C ALA A 983 -21.21 -15.07 -7.35
N PRO A 984 -22.44 -14.94 -7.89
CA PRO A 984 -23.10 -16.03 -8.63
C PRO A 984 -22.27 -16.60 -9.78
N SER A 985 -21.55 -15.75 -10.52
CA SER A 985 -20.70 -16.18 -11.63
C SER A 985 -19.52 -17.05 -11.18
N ASP A 986 -18.97 -16.79 -10.00
CA ASP A 986 -17.81 -17.54 -9.50
C ASP A 986 -18.23 -18.81 -8.77
N CYS A 987 -19.35 -18.79 -8.02
CA CYS A 987 -19.73 -19.89 -7.15
C CYS A 987 -21.00 -20.63 -7.51
N VAL A 988 -22.00 -20.03 -8.18
CA VAL A 988 -23.25 -20.75 -8.53
C VAL A 988 -23.12 -21.37 -9.91
N GLU A 989 -22.66 -20.58 -10.89
CA GLU A 989 -22.50 -21.05 -12.28
C GLU A 989 -21.50 -22.21 -12.37
N THR A 990 -20.55 -22.30 -11.44
CA THR A 990 -19.55 -23.37 -11.36
C THR A 990 -19.95 -24.51 -10.43
N PHE A 991 -21.00 -24.36 -9.61
CA PHE A 991 -21.34 -25.36 -8.61
C PHE A 991 -22.00 -26.58 -9.27
N PRO A 992 -21.45 -27.80 -9.07
CA PRO A 992 -22.08 -29.01 -9.57
C PRO A 992 -23.21 -29.42 -8.62
N PHE A 993 -24.45 -29.08 -8.95
CA PHE A 993 -25.62 -29.58 -8.20
C PHE A 993 -25.74 -31.11 -8.27
N PRO A 994 -26.33 -31.78 -7.26
CA PRO A 994 -26.65 -33.21 -7.36
C PRO A 994 -27.61 -33.47 -8.53
N ARG A 995 -27.60 -34.70 -9.06
CA ARG A 995 -28.52 -35.06 -10.15
C ARG A 995 -29.97 -34.90 -9.67
N PRO A 996 -30.90 -34.41 -10.53
CA PRO A 996 -32.31 -34.29 -10.17
C PRO A 996 -32.90 -35.59 -9.59
N ASP A 997 -32.54 -36.75 -10.17
CA ASP A 997 -33.02 -38.05 -9.70
C ASP A 997 -32.56 -38.35 -8.27
N HIS A 998 -31.33 -37.98 -7.90
CA HIS A 998 -30.79 -38.16 -6.55
C HIS A 998 -31.39 -37.17 -5.55
N LEU A 999 -31.77 -35.96 -6.00
CA LEU A 999 -32.49 -35.00 -5.16
C LEU A 999 -33.92 -35.48 -4.87
N ALA A 1000 -34.55 -36.14 -5.84
CA ALA A 1000 -35.90 -36.68 -5.71
C ALA A 1000 -35.93 -38.01 -4.94
N GLU A 1001 -34.83 -38.75 -4.87
CA GLU A 1001 -34.78 -40.09 -4.29
C GLU A 1001 -35.24 -40.11 -2.82
N GLY A 1002 -36.39 -40.74 -2.60
CA GLY A 1002 -37.00 -40.89 -1.28
C GLY A 1002 -37.41 -39.58 -0.59
N GLY A 1003 -37.41 -38.44 -1.31
CA GLY A 1003 -37.77 -37.12 -0.77
C GLY A 1003 -36.93 -36.62 0.41
N ARG A 1004 -35.77 -37.25 0.68
CA ARG A 1004 -35.01 -37.05 1.91
C ARG A 1004 -34.45 -35.63 2.04
N VAL A 1005 -33.93 -35.09 0.94
CA VAL A 1005 -33.34 -33.75 0.90
C VAL A 1005 -34.41 -32.66 1.03
N GLU A 1006 -35.55 -32.82 0.35
CA GLU A 1006 -36.72 -31.94 0.48
C GLU A 1006 -37.19 -31.87 1.95
N ALA A 1007 -37.41 -33.03 2.57
CA ALA A 1007 -37.88 -33.12 3.95
C ALA A 1007 -36.88 -32.56 4.98
N ALA A 1008 -35.57 -32.72 4.75
CA ALA A 1008 -34.55 -32.10 5.60
C ALA A 1008 -34.51 -30.58 5.45
N GLY A 1009 -34.60 -30.08 4.21
CA GLY A 1009 -34.66 -28.65 3.91
C GLY A 1009 -35.89 -27.97 4.50
N GLU A 1010 -37.06 -28.57 4.35
CA GLU A 1010 -38.33 -28.05 4.89
C GLU A 1010 -38.29 -27.98 6.42
N ARG A 1011 -37.85 -29.05 7.09
CA ARG A 1011 -37.75 -29.07 8.56
C ARG A 1011 -36.81 -27.98 9.09
N LEU A 1012 -35.62 -27.84 8.50
CA LEU A 1012 -34.69 -26.77 8.87
C LEU A 1012 -35.30 -25.40 8.64
N TYR A 1013 -35.85 -25.15 7.45
CA TYR A 1013 -36.41 -23.84 7.09
C TYR A 1013 -37.56 -23.46 8.02
N ALA A 1014 -38.49 -24.38 8.26
CA ALA A 1014 -39.65 -24.15 9.10
C ALA A 1014 -39.27 -23.95 10.58
N ALA A 1015 -38.34 -24.76 11.12
CA ALA A 1015 -37.84 -24.59 12.49
C ALA A 1015 -37.14 -23.25 12.67
N ARG A 1016 -36.28 -22.86 11.72
CA ARG A 1016 -35.57 -21.57 11.73
C ARG A 1016 -36.55 -20.40 11.67
N ALA A 1017 -37.53 -20.45 10.77
CA ALA A 1017 -38.54 -19.39 10.62
C ALA A 1017 -39.39 -19.22 11.89
N ARG A 1018 -39.84 -20.32 12.51
CA ARG A 1018 -40.58 -20.29 13.79
C ARG A 1018 -39.74 -19.65 14.90
N TRP A 1019 -38.47 -20.05 15.02
CA TRP A 1019 -37.57 -19.50 16.02
C TRP A 1019 -37.34 -18.00 15.83
N MET A 1020 -37.00 -17.56 14.61
CA MET A 1020 -36.76 -16.15 14.30
C MET A 1020 -37.94 -15.26 14.69
N LEU A 1021 -39.16 -15.68 14.35
CA LEU A 1021 -40.38 -14.94 14.71
C LEU A 1021 -40.60 -14.90 16.23
N ALA A 1022 -40.39 -16.02 16.92
CA ALA A 1022 -40.55 -16.11 18.37
C ALA A 1022 -39.51 -15.26 19.13
N SER A 1023 -38.24 -15.28 18.69
CA SER A 1023 -37.15 -14.56 19.33
C SER A 1023 -37.02 -13.11 18.86
N ARG A 1024 -37.73 -12.72 17.80
CA ARG A 1024 -37.62 -11.42 17.11
C ARG A 1024 -36.18 -11.11 16.63
N LEU A 1025 -35.44 -12.15 16.24
CA LEU A 1025 -34.07 -12.02 15.73
C LEU A 1025 -34.04 -12.26 14.22
N GLY A 1026 -33.21 -11.49 13.52
CA GLY A 1026 -32.95 -11.71 12.09
C GLY A 1026 -32.07 -12.93 11.83
N LEU A 1027 -31.78 -13.20 10.56
CA LEU A 1027 -30.86 -14.29 10.16
C LEU A 1027 -29.47 -14.12 10.76
N THR A 1028 -28.90 -12.92 10.71
CA THR A 1028 -27.52 -12.69 11.19
C THR A 1028 -27.38 -13.02 12.67
N GLU A 1029 -28.32 -12.53 13.49
CA GLU A 1029 -28.31 -12.76 14.94
C GLU A 1029 -28.60 -14.22 15.28
N THR A 1030 -29.54 -14.85 14.57
CA THR A 1030 -29.85 -16.27 14.73
C THR A 1030 -28.63 -17.13 14.42
N TYR A 1031 -27.92 -16.88 13.32
CA TYR A 1031 -26.73 -17.65 12.97
C TYR A 1031 -25.52 -17.34 13.86
N ASN A 1032 -25.42 -16.14 14.44
CA ASN A 1032 -24.42 -15.88 15.48
C ASN A 1032 -24.63 -16.81 16.69
N LEU A 1033 -25.88 -17.03 17.12
CA LEU A 1033 -26.21 -17.97 18.21
C LEU A 1033 -25.96 -19.43 17.79
N ILE A 1034 -26.39 -19.82 16.58
CA ILE A 1034 -26.14 -21.18 16.04
C ILE A 1034 -24.64 -21.48 15.99
N LYS A 1035 -23.81 -20.50 15.64
CA LYS A 1035 -22.35 -20.67 15.54
C LYS A 1035 -21.63 -20.60 16.90
N ASP A 1036 -22.18 -19.96 17.92
CA ASP A 1036 -21.54 -19.87 19.25
C ASP A 1036 -21.66 -21.19 20.05
N PRO A 1037 -20.58 -21.96 20.24
CA PRO A 1037 -20.64 -23.25 20.96
C PRO A 1037 -21.07 -23.11 22.42
N ARG A 1038 -21.01 -21.91 23.01
CA ARG A 1038 -21.45 -21.61 24.39
C ARG A 1038 -22.96 -21.44 24.50
N CYS A 1039 -23.65 -21.13 23.40
CA CYS A 1039 -25.11 -21.06 23.40
C CYS A 1039 -25.69 -22.48 23.50
N LYS A 1040 -26.41 -22.77 24.59
CA LYS A 1040 -27.04 -24.08 24.88
C LYS A 1040 -28.57 -24.05 24.86
N GLU A 1041 -29.16 -22.98 24.32
CA GLU A 1041 -30.60 -22.86 24.16
C GLU A 1041 -31.16 -24.04 23.36
N PRO A 1042 -32.16 -24.80 23.86
CA PRO A 1042 -32.62 -26.04 23.23
C PRO A 1042 -32.97 -25.88 21.75
N SER A 1043 -33.70 -24.82 21.39
CA SER A 1043 -34.06 -24.51 19.99
C SER A 1043 -32.85 -24.24 19.10
N ILE A 1044 -31.80 -23.61 19.64
CA ILE A 1044 -30.55 -23.36 18.89
C ILE A 1044 -29.77 -24.68 18.70
N VAL A 1045 -29.76 -25.55 19.72
CA VAL A 1045 -29.16 -26.89 19.60
C VAL A 1045 -29.92 -27.73 18.57
N GLU A 1046 -31.25 -27.69 18.57
CA GLU A 1046 -32.08 -28.33 17.55
C GLU A 1046 -31.73 -27.83 16.14
N LEU A 1047 -31.62 -26.52 15.93
CA LEU A 1047 -31.22 -25.95 14.63
C LEU A 1047 -29.84 -26.43 14.17
N ARG A 1048 -28.87 -26.64 15.08
CA ARG A 1048 -27.57 -27.25 14.73
C ARG A 1048 -27.74 -28.69 14.26
N CYS A 1049 -28.51 -29.49 15.00
CA CYS A 1049 -28.79 -30.88 14.62
C CYS A 1049 -29.49 -30.97 13.25
N LEU A 1050 -30.45 -30.08 12.98
CA LEU A 1050 -31.14 -30.01 11.69
C LEU A 1050 -30.20 -29.61 10.55
N HIS A 1051 -29.25 -28.71 10.79
CA HIS A 1051 -28.20 -28.39 9.82
C HIS A 1051 -27.31 -29.62 9.53
N GLU A 1052 -26.90 -30.36 10.56
CA GLU A 1052 -26.10 -31.57 10.39
C GLU A 1052 -26.87 -32.69 9.68
N GLU A 1053 -28.17 -32.85 9.96
CA GLU A 1053 -29.05 -33.78 9.26
C GLU A 1053 -29.18 -33.41 7.78
N MET A 1054 -29.41 -32.13 7.48
CA MET A 1054 -29.46 -31.61 6.12
C MET A 1054 -28.14 -31.85 5.38
N ASP A 1055 -26.99 -31.58 6.01
CA ASP A 1055 -25.69 -31.84 5.39
C ASP A 1055 -25.52 -33.33 5.06
N ARG A 1056 -25.88 -34.24 5.97
CA ARG A 1056 -25.81 -35.70 5.70
C ARG A 1056 -26.72 -36.09 4.52
N ALA A 1057 -27.94 -35.56 4.45
CA ALA A 1057 -28.86 -35.83 3.35
C ALA A 1057 -28.33 -35.32 2.00
N VAL A 1058 -27.75 -34.11 1.98
CA VAL A 1058 -27.13 -33.54 0.76
C VAL A 1058 -25.92 -34.37 0.33
N LEU A 1059 -25.06 -34.78 1.25
CA LEU A 1059 -23.89 -35.62 0.93
C LEU A 1059 -24.28 -36.99 0.39
N ALA A 1060 -25.35 -37.59 0.93
CA ALA A 1060 -25.91 -38.82 0.38
C ALA A 1060 -26.41 -38.64 -1.07
N ALA A 1061 -27.08 -37.52 -1.38
CA ALA A 1061 -27.51 -37.22 -2.75
C ALA A 1061 -26.33 -37.01 -3.74
N TYR A 1062 -25.17 -36.58 -3.22
CA TYR A 1062 -23.93 -36.53 -3.99
C TYR A 1062 -23.24 -37.90 -4.15
N GLY A 1063 -23.65 -38.92 -3.40
CA GLY A 1063 -22.89 -40.17 -3.27
C GLY A 1063 -21.55 -39.97 -2.54
N PHE A 1064 -21.46 -38.94 -1.69
CA PHE A 1064 -20.24 -38.63 -0.94
C PHE A 1064 -20.17 -39.43 0.36
N ASP A 1065 -20.39 -40.75 0.25
CA ASP A 1065 -20.30 -41.67 1.36
C ASP A 1065 -18.88 -41.61 1.99
N GLY A 1066 -18.82 -41.66 3.32
CA GLY A 1066 -17.57 -41.60 4.08
C GLY A 1066 -17.03 -40.19 4.43
N VAL A 1067 -17.71 -39.10 4.05
CA VAL A 1067 -17.37 -37.76 4.59
C VAL A 1067 -18.09 -37.56 5.92
N GLU A 1068 -17.34 -37.57 7.02
CA GLU A 1068 -17.89 -37.34 8.36
C GLU A 1068 -18.30 -35.88 8.55
N VAL A 1069 -19.58 -35.66 8.87
CA VAL A 1069 -20.15 -34.33 9.11
C VAL A 1069 -19.81 -33.88 10.53
N PRO A 1070 -18.95 -32.86 10.74
CA PRO A 1070 -18.59 -32.41 12.08
C PRO A 1070 -19.74 -31.59 12.70
N PRO A 1071 -19.71 -31.32 14.02
CA PRO A 1071 -20.69 -30.45 14.67
C PRO A 1071 -20.86 -29.11 13.94
N TYR A 1072 -22.06 -28.54 13.87
CA TYR A 1072 -22.31 -27.33 13.07
C TYR A 1072 -21.77 -26.01 13.68
N ALA A 1073 -21.60 -25.97 15.01
CA ALA A 1073 -21.05 -24.81 15.73
C ALA A 1073 -19.58 -24.53 15.34
N GLU A 1074 -19.08 -23.35 15.72
CA GLU A 1074 -17.66 -23.02 15.56
C GLU A 1074 -16.79 -23.95 16.43
N PRO A 1075 -15.65 -24.43 15.89
CA PRO A 1075 -14.77 -25.35 16.61
C PRO A 1075 -14.08 -24.65 17.79
N ALA A 1076 -14.29 -25.14 19.01
CA ALA A 1076 -13.68 -24.61 20.22
C ALA A 1076 -12.28 -25.18 20.43
N THR A 1077 -12.06 -26.44 20.09
CA THR A 1077 -10.78 -27.14 20.31
C THR A 1077 -9.94 -27.25 19.02
N PRO A 1078 -8.61 -27.45 19.14
CA PRO A 1078 -7.75 -27.74 17.99
C PRO A 1078 -8.20 -28.97 17.18
N GLY A 1079 -8.67 -30.02 17.86
CA GLY A 1079 -9.18 -31.24 17.21
C GLY A 1079 -10.44 -30.97 16.39
N GLU A 1080 -11.39 -30.18 16.90
CA GLU A 1080 -12.58 -29.77 16.15
C GLU A 1080 -12.22 -28.89 14.94
N ARG A 1081 -11.21 -28.01 15.07
CA ARG A 1081 -10.70 -27.20 13.94
C ARG A 1081 -10.13 -28.09 12.85
N GLN A 1082 -9.35 -29.12 13.23
CA GLN A 1082 -8.79 -30.09 12.30
C GLN A 1082 -9.89 -30.89 11.61
N ALA A 1083 -10.89 -31.38 12.35
CA ALA A 1083 -12.03 -32.11 11.78
C ALA A 1083 -12.85 -31.24 10.81
N ARG A 1084 -13.08 -29.96 11.14
CA ARG A 1084 -13.72 -29.00 10.23
C ARG A 1084 -12.91 -28.81 8.95
N SER A 1085 -11.61 -28.59 9.05
CA SER A 1085 -10.75 -28.42 7.87
C SER A 1085 -10.75 -29.67 7.00
N ALA A 1086 -10.60 -30.86 7.60
CA ALA A 1086 -10.61 -32.13 6.87
C ALA A 1086 -11.94 -32.35 6.13
N PHE A 1087 -13.07 -31.98 6.75
CA PHE A 1087 -14.37 -32.00 6.11
C PHE A 1087 -14.44 -31.04 4.92
N GLU A 1088 -14.04 -29.77 5.08
CA GLU A 1088 -14.03 -28.78 3.99
C GLU A 1088 -13.14 -29.22 2.83
N ASP A 1089 -11.93 -29.68 3.11
CA ASP A 1089 -10.96 -30.10 2.09
C ASP A 1089 -11.49 -31.32 1.32
N ALA A 1090 -12.10 -32.30 2.00
CA ALA A 1090 -12.75 -33.44 1.35
C ALA A 1090 -13.92 -33.04 0.45
N LEU A 1091 -14.71 -32.03 0.85
CA LEU A 1091 -15.80 -31.50 0.02
C LEU A 1091 -15.26 -30.80 -1.22
N ILE A 1092 -14.26 -29.92 -1.04
CA ILE A 1092 -13.63 -29.20 -2.15
C ILE A 1092 -13.09 -30.20 -3.16
N ASP A 1093 -12.36 -31.22 -2.71
CA ASP A 1093 -11.78 -32.24 -3.59
C ASP A 1093 -12.82 -32.95 -4.45
N ARG A 1094 -13.90 -33.42 -3.83
CA ARG A 1094 -14.95 -34.16 -4.55
C ARG A 1094 -15.78 -33.25 -5.45
N LEU A 1095 -16.07 -32.01 -5.03
CA LEU A 1095 -16.82 -31.05 -5.84
C LEU A 1095 -16.01 -30.56 -7.06
N PHE A 1096 -14.70 -30.35 -6.94
CA PHE A 1096 -13.85 -30.02 -8.09
C PHE A 1096 -13.83 -31.16 -9.11
N ALA A 1097 -13.62 -32.40 -8.65
CA ALA A 1097 -13.65 -33.57 -9.54
C ALA A 1097 -15.03 -33.73 -10.22
N LEU A 1098 -16.10 -33.47 -9.48
CA LEU A 1098 -17.46 -33.52 -10.03
C LEU A 1098 -17.69 -32.42 -11.06
N ASN A 1099 -17.29 -31.17 -10.79
CA ASN A 1099 -17.37 -30.07 -11.75
C ASN A 1099 -16.63 -30.41 -13.06
N GLU A 1100 -15.41 -30.95 -12.95
CA GLU A 1100 -14.62 -31.35 -14.11
C GLU A 1100 -15.32 -32.43 -14.93
N ALA A 1101 -15.85 -33.48 -14.27
CA ALA A 1101 -16.61 -34.53 -14.92
C ALA A 1101 -17.86 -33.97 -15.63
N ARG A 1102 -18.62 -33.08 -14.99
CA ARG A 1102 -19.81 -32.44 -15.59
C ARG A 1102 -19.47 -31.57 -16.78
N ALA A 1103 -18.43 -30.77 -16.68
CA ALA A 1103 -18.00 -29.94 -17.79
C ALA A 1103 -17.52 -30.78 -18.99
N ALA A 1104 -16.95 -31.96 -18.75
CA ALA A 1104 -16.60 -32.90 -19.80
C ALA A 1104 -17.84 -33.56 -20.44
N GLU A 1105 -18.80 -34.01 -19.63
CA GLU A 1105 -20.10 -34.54 -20.09
C GLU A 1105 -20.84 -33.53 -20.98
N GLU A 1106 -20.99 -32.27 -20.53
CA GLU A 1106 -21.67 -31.21 -21.28
C GLU A 1106 -20.95 -30.86 -22.59
N LYS A 1107 -19.61 -30.88 -22.59
CA LYS A 1107 -18.82 -30.64 -23.80
C LYS A 1107 -19.00 -31.75 -24.84
N GLN A 1108 -19.07 -33.01 -24.40
CA GLN A 1108 -19.31 -34.16 -25.30
C GLN A 1108 -20.72 -34.09 -25.89
N ALA A 1109 -21.74 -33.85 -25.05
CA ALA A 1109 -23.12 -33.70 -25.50
C ALA A 1109 -23.31 -32.51 -26.47
N GLY A 1110 -22.58 -31.41 -26.26
CA GLY A 1110 -22.59 -30.27 -27.18
C GLY A 1110 -21.90 -30.53 -28.53
N ALA A 1111 -20.85 -31.36 -28.55
CA ALA A 1111 -20.12 -31.73 -29.78
C ALA A 1111 -20.86 -32.78 -30.63
N GLU A 1112 -21.69 -33.62 -30.02
CA GLU A 1112 -22.54 -34.60 -30.72
C GLU A 1112 -23.87 -33.97 -31.23
N GLY A 1113 -24.16 -32.72 -30.84
CA GLY A 1113 -25.38 -31.98 -31.17
C GLY A 1113 -25.27 -30.91 -32.26
N GLU A 1114 -24.09 -30.69 -32.85
CA GLU A 1114 -23.92 -29.84 -34.05
C GLU A 1114 -23.90 -30.71 -35.33
N PRO A 1115 -24.90 -30.61 -36.23
CA PRO A 1115 -24.81 -31.21 -37.56
C PRO A 1115 -23.82 -30.48 -38.48
#